data_AF-A0A6J8B277-F1
#
_entry.id   AF-A0A6J8B277-F1
#
_cell.length_a   1.000
_cell.length_b   1.000
_cell.length_c   1.000
_cell.angle_alpha   90.00
_cell.angle_beta   90.00
_cell.angle_gamma   90.00
#
_symmetry.space_group_name_H-M   'P 1'
#
loop_
_entity.id
_entity.type
_entity.pdbx_description
1 polymer ?
#
loop_
_entity_poly.entity_id
_entity_poly.type
_entity_poly.pdbx_seq_one_letter_code
_entity_poly.pdbx_strand_id
1 'polypeptide(L)'
;MDRKYVSVKLLQYMCVILSIQTIFAKEEEIEKLEKEIGKLSRQVMLQQLFIEEKIRSDGDSGLKQTRIINDGTKSYHFPTTRSKRGVAAIHDHSHMKRTIGVGEFVAVLNGVEFRTRHNDPELRMPSTTSNNFLETEEIPFPDVPPEVTEKSTEAEQVKEMREWFRAFNDQNYTERDYRKYFKPVLCYLEGMWVYDNYTHILEPFLSDRHQFDASTFDDLEEKIMFTSYGGRKDGLENFGWLPKTIINIENGKSPIYGQWIYRIVCHPLKRDLPLNRLRMIDDLSSRMMFMRSEEEEMKTRRARFKLNQRDRNEWNERFDQNLALIDSLMSEIPGLDNYGGNLTDEALNLTAFSADDKKKRILNSAYYHRFWEEIRPDYMRLSLRKRTFSDSNLFMAMTSQQQVAGKSLNYCTKEESLQKKPCKSYTQRWSYAIPFEIIYLNPLSKWNPYNITYHGHYKNDPGARCVTANGRRNGGNDIHTAYNGTNSWYFFQTPQSFYSGKEKKKGKAGNGGIGVLDGNGEVRYTRSTGIRVFLPEIRGIGIIRQRYPIMPLYSEGNTAYKEIESLKDIVLENNKYLKMFHNVPEDESIEKLRKKQIKLSVKSGITLVMSMATKSDPGPHTHYIDLSAENVKALKSNKKLNVRSSEDSGHFHRVKIIYRPHLNNPFVMKRCDNKRKCWDGHKKLLLEKEAQIQEEKEAEKENHEDERPESYNE
;
A
#
# COMPACT_ATOMS: atom_id res chain seq x y z
N MET A 1 69.77 -28.33 53.86
CA MET A 1 69.07 -27.92 52.62
C MET A 1 67.89 -28.85 52.39
N ASP A 2 66.62 -28.44 52.33
CA ASP A 2 65.90 -27.54 53.23
C ASP A 2 64.42 -27.95 53.11
N ARG A 3 63.87 -28.70 54.09
CA ARG A 3 62.48 -29.22 54.05
C ARG A 3 61.45 -28.08 53.92
N LYS A 4 61.81 -26.86 54.34
CA LYS A 4 61.01 -25.65 54.17
C LYS A 4 60.85 -25.25 52.69
N TYR A 5 61.85 -25.47 51.85
CA TYR A 5 61.80 -25.13 50.42
C TYR A 5 60.84 -26.02 49.63
N VAL A 6 60.77 -27.31 49.98
CA VAL A 6 59.83 -28.27 49.36
C VAL A 6 58.39 -27.94 49.77
N SER A 7 58.15 -27.59 51.03
CA SER A 7 56.82 -27.22 51.54
C SER A 7 56.28 -25.95 50.89
N VAL A 8 57.11 -24.93 50.66
CA VAL A 8 56.69 -23.67 50.02
C VAL A 8 56.36 -23.89 48.54
N LYS A 9 57.16 -24.69 47.81
CA LYS A 9 56.85 -25.06 46.43
C LYS A 9 55.56 -25.88 46.32
N LEU A 10 55.32 -26.84 47.23
CA LEU A 10 54.08 -27.61 47.23
C LEU A 10 52.85 -26.72 47.46
N LEU A 11 52.95 -25.74 48.37
CA LEU A 11 51.89 -24.78 48.64
C LEU A 11 51.60 -23.88 47.43
N GLN A 12 52.65 -23.44 46.72
CA GLN A 12 52.51 -22.67 45.48
C GLN A 12 51.85 -23.50 44.37
N TYR A 13 52.23 -24.76 44.19
CA TYR A 13 51.59 -25.64 43.22
C TYR A 13 50.12 -25.90 43.57
N MET A 14 49.77 -26.10 44.84
CA MET A 14 48.39 -26.24 45.28
C MET A 14 47.57 -24.96 45.02
N CYS A 15 48.14 -23.76 45.29
CA CYS A 15 47.47 -22.50 45.01
C CYS A 15 47.23 -22.30 43.51
N VAL A 16 48.18 -22.68 42.65
CA VAL A 16 48.02 -22.63 41.19
C VAL A 16 46.94 -23.60 40.72
N ILE A 17 46.93 -24.85 41.23
CA ILE A 17 45.90 -25.84 40.89
C ILE A 17 44.50 -25.38 41.33
N LEU A 18 44.37 -24.83 42.55
CA LEU A 18 43.11 -24.26 43.05
C LEU A 18 42.66 -23.05 42.22
N SER A 19 43.59 -22.20 41.79
CA SER A 19 43.31 -21.06 40.91
C SER A 19 42.84 -21.52 39.52
N ILE A 20 43.47 -22.57 38.98
CA ILE A 20 43.08 -23.16 37.69
C ILE A 20 41.70 -23.83 37.79
N GLN A 21 41.42 -24.59 38.85
CA GLN A 21 40.12 -25.22 39.08
C GLN A 21 39.00 -24.19 39.26
N THR A 22 39.26 -23.08 39.96
CA THR A 22 38.28 -22.00 40.11
C THR A 22 38.04 -21.22 38.81
N ILE A 23 39.05 -21.09 37.94
CA ILE A 23 38.88 -20.52 36.58
C ILE A 23 38.00 -21.44 35.73
N PHE A 24 38.27 -22.75 35.69
CA PHE A 24 37.45 -23.70 34.92
C PHE A 24 36.00 -23.77 35.41
N ALA A 25 35.77 -23.77 36.73
CA ALA A 25 34.42 -23.74 37.28
C ALA A 25 33.65 -22.46 36.89
N LYS A 26 34.34 -21.31 36.84
CA LYS A 26 33.75 -20.05 36.37
C LYS A 26 33.47 -20.05 34.88
N GLU A 27 34.33 -20.65 34.06
CA GLU A 27 34.08 -20.81 32.62
C GLU A 27 32.84 -21.65 32.34
N GLU A 28 32.66 -22.76 33.07
CA GLU A 28 31.45 -23.60 32.96
C GLU A 28 30.18 -22.85 33.39
N GLU A 29 30.26 -22.06 34.46
CA GLU A 29 29.16 -21.21 34.91
C GLU A 29 28.80 -20.11 33.89
N ILE A 30 29.80 -19.46 33.30
CA ILE A 30 29.61 -18.47 32.22
C ILE A 30 28.97 -19.13 31.00
N GLU A 31 29.45 -20.29 30.56
CA GLU A 31 28.88 -21.00 29.42
C GLU A 31 27.42 -21.39 29.66
N LYS A 32 27.10 -21.83 30.89
CA LYS A 32 25.73 -22.12 31.29
C LYS A 32 24.85 -20.86 31.23
N LEU A 33 25.33 -19.72 31.75
CA LEU A 33 24.62 -18.45 31.70
C LEU A 33 24.39 -17.97 30.27
N GLU A 34 25.41 -18.02 29.40
CA GLU A 34 25.30 -17.68 27.99
C GLU A 34 24.23 -18.52 27.29
N LYS A 35 24.18 -19.82 27.59
CA LYS A 35 23.18 -20.74 27.03
C LYS A 35 21.78 -20.44 27.53
N GLU A 36 21.61 -20.11 28.81
CA GLU A 36 20.29 -19.70 29.34
C GLU A 36 19.84 -18.35 28.78
N ILE A 37 20.75 -17.37 28.61
CA ILE A 37 20.48 -16.10 27.93
C ILE A 37 20.06 -16.35 26.48
N GLY A 38 20.73 -17.25 25.77
CA GLY A 38 20.37 -17.65 24.41
C GLY A 38 18.97 -18.27 24.32
N LYS A 39 18.61 -19.15 25.26
CA LYS A 39 17.25 -19.72 25.36
C LYS A 39 16.20 -18.66 25.66
N LEU A 40 16.47 -17.76 26.60
CA LEU A 40 15.55 -16.67 26.96
C LEU A 40 15.35 -15.73 25.77
N SER A 41 16.44 -15.36 25.08
CA SER A 41 16.41 -14.55 23.85
C SER A 41 15.56 -15.22 22.77
N ARG A 42 15.67 -16.54 22.62
CA ARG A 42 14.82 -17.31 21.69
C ARG A 42 13.36 -17.26 22.09
N GLN A 43 13.05 -17.37 23.37
CA GLN A 43 11.69 -17.27 23.87
C GLN A 43 11.09 -15.88 23.61
N VAL A 44 11.85 -14.80 23.85
CA VAL A 44 11.45 -13.42 23.55
C VAL A 44 11.22 -13.25 22.04
N MET A 45 12.10 -13.78 21.20
CA MET A 45 11.92 -13.76 19.73
C MET A 45 10.63 -14.47 19.30
N LEU A 46 10.28 -15.60 19.92
CA LEU A 46 9.03 -16.32 19.64
C LEU A 46 7.78 -15.57 20.15
N GLN A 47 7.88 -14.91 21.29
CA GLN A 47 6.80 -14.05 21.81
C GLN A 47 6.55 -12.85 20.87
N GLN A 48 7.61 -12.23 20.36
CA GLN A 48 7.50 -11.16 19.38
C GLN A 48 6.84 -11.65 18.09
N LEU A 49 7.24 -12.82 17.57
CA LEU A 49 6.59 -13.43 16.41
C LEU A 49 5.09 -13.70 16.66
N PHE A 50 4.74 -14.19 17.86
CA PHE A 50 3.33 -14.40 18.24
C PHE A 50 2.53 -13.09 18.22
N ILE A 51 3.08 -11.98 18.71
CA ILE A 51 2.43 -10.67 18.65
C ILE A 51 2.24 -10.22 17.19
N GLU A 52 3.26 -10.37 16.35
CA GLU A 52 3.17 -10.02 14.94
C GLU A 52 2.12 -10.87 14.19
N GLU A 53 2.06 -12.19 14.44
CA GLU A 53 1.04 -13.08 13.87
C GLU A 53 -0.37 -12.74 14.36
N LYS A 54 -0.51 -12.34 15.63
CA LYS A 54 -1.77 -11.81 16.14
C LYS A 54 -2.18 -10.54 15.38
N ILE A 55 -1.27 -9.61 15.18
CA ILE A 55 -1.56 -8.38 14.43
C ILE A 55 -1.93 -8.67 12.97
N ARG A 56 -1.25 -9.63 12.31
CA ARG A 56 -1.56 -10.11 10.94
C ARG A 56 -2.92 -10.80 10.82
N SER A 57 -3.44 -11.36 11.91
CA SER A 57 -4.75 -12.03 11.95
C SER A 57 -5.89 -11.10 12.37
N ASP A 58 -5.60 -10.10 13.21
CA ASP A 58 -6.57 -9.09 13.67
C ASP A 58 -6.97 -8.09 12.55
N GLY A 59 -6.14 -7.90 11.52
CA GLY A 59 -6.37 -6.99 10.39
C GLY A 59 -5.32 -7.08 9.27
N ASP A 60 -5.46 -6.25 8.25
CA ASP A 60 -4.53 -6.18 7.09
C ASP A 60 -3.53 -5.04 7.28
N SER A 61 -2.41 -5.01 6.53
CA SER A 61 -1.51 -3.86 6.55
C SER A 61 -2.22 -2.58 6.12
N GLY A 62 -1.95 -1.48 6.81
CA GLY A 62 -2.67 -0.23 6.58
C GLY A 62 -2.49 0.80 7.67
N LEU A 63 -3.16 1.94 7.48
CA LEU A 63 -3.24 3.00 8.47
C LEU A 63 -4.14 2.55 9.63
N LYS A 64 -3.64 2.60 10.85
CA LYS A 64 -4.38 2.18 12.06
C LYS A 64 -4.99 3.36 12.78
N GLN A 65 -4.22 4.43 12.99
CA GLN A 65 -4.67 5.57 13.78
C GLN A 65 -3.93 6.86 13.43
N THR A 66 -4.52 7.99 13.77
CA THR A 66 -3.94 9.32 13.71
C THR A 66 -4.06 9.98 15.08
N ARG A 67 -3.30 11.05 15.30
CA ARG A 67 -3.38 11.80 16.55
C ARG A 67 -4.81 12.28 16.82
N ILE A 68 -5.27 12.08 18.05
CA ILE A 68 -6.51 12.67 18.56
C ILE A 68 -6.30 14.19 18.69
N ILE A 69 -7.09 14.97 17.96
CA ILE A 69 -7.07 16.45 18.00
C ILE A 69 -8.46 17.05 18.24
N ASN A 70 -9.48 16.20 18.32
CA ASN A 70 -10.87 16.56 18.57
C ASN A 70 -11.55 15.39 19.28
N ASP A 71 -12.63 15.69 19.98
CA ASP A 71 -13.37 14.76 20.83
C ASP A 71 -14.88 15.04 20.68
N GLY A 72 -15.73 14.11 21.10
CA GLY A 72 -17.18 14.30 21.22
C GLY A 72 -17.89 13.14 21.91
N THR A 73 -19.19 13.28 22.13
CA THR A 73 -20.00 12.37 22.95
C THR A 73 -20.31 10.99 22.34
N LYS A 74 -19.84 10.71 21.13
CA LYS A 74 -20.12 9.46 20.39
C LYS A 74 -18.83 8.89 19.84
N SER A 75 -18.74 7.56 19.75
CA SER A 75 -17.53 6.86 19.31
C SER A 75 -17.01 7.27 17.93
N TYR A 76 -17.89 7.77 17.05
CA TYR A 76 -17.51 8.28 15.72
C TYR A 76 -17.12 9.78 15.71
N HIS A 77 -17.12 10.47 16.85
CA HIS A 77 -16.59 11.83 17.01
C HIS A 77 -15.09 11.84 17.34
N PHE A 78 -14.53 10.70 17.76
CA PHE A 78 -13.10 10.54 18.02
C PHE A 78 -12.33 10.25 16.72
N PRO A 79 -11.15 10.87 16.51
CA PRO A 79 -10.27 10.54 15.41
C PRO A 79 -9.72 9.11 15.53
N THR A 80 -10.02 8.27 14.55
CA THR A 80 -9.26 7.04 14.29
C THR A 80 -8.22 7.36 13.23
N THR A 81 -8.50 7.10 11.95
CA THR A 81 -7.61 7.40 10.81
C THR A 81 -7.90 8.76 10.17
N ARG A 82 -8.92 9.47 10.68
CA ARG A 82 -9.38 10.77 10.20
C ARG A 82 -9.60 11.71 11.36
N SER A 83 -9.03 12.90 11.26
CA SER A 83 -9.26 13.98 12.22
C SER A 83 -10.07 15.10 11.59
N LYS A 84 -10.53 16.08 12.38
CA LYS A 84 -11.15 17.32 11.86
C LYS A 84 -10.32 17.99 10.76
N ARG A 85 -9.00 17.77 10.72
CA ARG A 85 -8.07 18.39 9.77
C ARG A 85 -7.89 17.62 8.45
N GLY A 86 -8.10 16.30 8.43
CA GLY A 86 -7.92 15.46 7.23
C GLY A 86 -7.74 13.97 7.55
N VAL A 87 -7.69 13.13 6.51
CA VAL A 87 -7.31 11.70 6.58
C VAL A 87 -5.78 11.57 6.67
N ALA A 88 -5.25 10.66 7.50
CA ALA A 88 -3.81 10.55 7.81
C ALA A 88 -3.14 11.88 8.20
N ALA A 89 -3.90 12.82 8.77
CA ALA A 89 -3.43 14.19 9.03
C ALA A 89 -2.82 14.89 7.79
N ILE A 90 -3.26 14.52 6.57
CA ILE A 90 -2.86 15.16 5.33
C ILE A 90 -3.27 16.63 5.32
N HIS A 91 -2.33 17.49 4.94
CA HIS A 91 -2.52 18.93 4.92
C HIS A 91 -1.62 19.63 3.90
N ASP A 92 -1.80 20.94 3.74
CA ASP A 92 -1.09 21.70 2.71
C ASP A 92 0.20 22.34 3.26
N HIS A 93 1.26 22.26 2.44
CA HIS A 93 2.49 23.07 2.50
C HIS A 93 2.67 23.80 1.16
N SER A 94 1.63 24.51 0.75
CA SER A 94 1.56 25.19 -0.54
C SER A 94 2.67 26.22 -0.79
N HIS A 95 3.32 26.71 0.27
CA HIS A 95 4.44 27.65 0.21
C HIS A 95 5.78 26.95 -0.02
N MET A 96 5.87 25.63 0.09
CA MET A 96 7.12 24.88 -0.10
C MET A 96 7.12 24.19 -1.46
N LYS A 97 8.29 24.11 -2.10
CA LYS A 97 8.42 23.61 -3.47
C LYS A 97 8.01 22.14 -3.59
N ARG A 98 8.50 21.29 -2.69
CA ARG A 98 8.37 19.82 -2.79
C ARG A 98 7.73 19.14 -1.58
N THR A 99 7.48 19.85 -0.50
CA THR A 99 6.98 19.27 0.75
C THR A 99 5.53 18.85 0.63
N ILE A 100 5.25 17.58 0.91
CA ILE A 100 3.93 16.97 0.88
C ILE A 100 3.43 16.89 2.33
N GLY A 101 2.43 17.70 2.70
CA GLY A 101 2.00 17.74 4.10
C GLY A 101 1.33 16.45 4.58
N VAL A 102 1.94 15.78 5.56
CA VAL A 102 1.50 14.51 6.16
C VAL A 102 1.91 14.50 7.62
N GLY A 103 0.92 14.47 8.52
CA GLY A 103 1.17 14.45 9.96
C GLY A 103 1.56 13.07 10.51
N GLU A 104 1.50 12.95 11.83
CA GLU A 104 1.78 11.71 12.57
C GLU A 104 0.64 10.70 12.43
N PHE A 105 1.00 9.42 12.27
CA PHE A 105 0.06 8.32 12.29
C PHE A 105 0.67 7.03 12.82
N VAL A 106 -0.19 6.09 13.17
CA VAL A 106 0.16 4.70 13.48
C VAL A 106 -0.19 3.86 12.25
N ALA A 107 0.75 3.05 11.81
CA ALA A 107 0.58 2.12 10.70
C ALA A 107 0.96 0.70 11.12
N VAL A 108 0.43 -0.27 10.38
CA VAL A 108 0.81 -1.66 10.47
C VAL A 108 1.32 -2.11 9.11
N LEU A 109 2.52 -2.69 9.06
CA LEU A 109 3.10 -3.31 7.88
C LEU A 109 3.60 -4.70 8.24
N ASN A 110 3.04 -5.72 7.59
CA ASN A 110 3.41 -7.12 7.83
C ASN A 110 3.43 -7.51 9.33
N GLY A 111 2.40 -7.13 10.10
CA GLY A 111 2.33 -7.42 11.55
C GLY A 111 3.14 -6.49 12.45
N VAL A 112 3.95 -5.58 11.89
CA VAL A 112 4.71 -4.59 12.66
C VAL A 112 3.88 -3.32 12.78
N GLU A 113 3.43 -3.02 13.99
CA GLU A 113 2.81 -1.74 14.34
C GLU A 113 3.89 -0.73 14.69
N PHE A 114 3.77 0.51 14.22
CA PHE A 114 4.70 1.59 14.54
C PHE A 114 4.02 2.95 14.46
N ARG A 115 4.55 3.94 15.17
CA ARG A 115 4.07 5.34 15.14
C ARG A 115 5.10 6.21 14.45
N THR A 116 4.69 6.91 13.41
CA THR A 116 5.56 7.85 12.70
C THR A 116 5.81 9.11 13.52
N ARG A 117 6.92 9.81 13.25
CA ARG A 117 7.01 11.25 13.52
C ARG A 117 6.04 12.02 12.62
N HIS A 118 5.96 13.35 12.75
CA HIS A 118 5.35 14.16 11.70
C HIS A 118 6.19 14.01 10.44
N ASN A 119 5.57 13.66 9.32
CA ASN A 119 6.32 13.14 8.18
C ASN A 119 6.75 14.23 7.21
N ASP A 120 5.82 15.04 6.72
CA ASP A 120 6.04 16.10 5.71
C ASP A 120 7.14 15.73 4.67
N PRO A 121 7.03 14.58 3.96
CA PRO A 121 8.08 14.12 3.06
C PRO A 121 8.24 15.06 1.86
N GLU A 122 9.47 15.16 1.34
CA GLU A 122 9.69 15.75 0.03
C GLU A 122 9.19 14.83 -1.10
N LEU A 123 8.69 15.42 -2.19
CA LEU A 123 8.34 14.72 -3.42
C LEU A 123 9.61 14.18 -4.13
N ARG A 124 10.02 12.98 -3.71
CA ARG A 124 11.20 12.25 -4.21
C ARG A 124 10.85 10.83 -4.63
N MET A 125 11.68 10.23 -5.47
CA MET A 125 11.60 8.84 -5.93
C MET A 125 12.90 8.09 -5.65
N PRO A 126 12.89 6.73 -5.64
CA PRO A 126 14.13 5.95 -5.57
C PRO A 126 15.11 6.38 -6.67
N SER A 127 16.41 6.35 -6.39
CA SER A 127 17.43 6.81 -7.35
C SER A 127 17.36 6.04 -8.67
N THR A 128 17.36 6.73 -9.80
CA THR A 128 17.38 6.08 -11.13
C THR A 128 18.79 5.70 -11.57
N THR A 129 19.81 6.26 -10.90
CA THR A 129 21.23 6.11 -11.28
C THR A 129 22.07 5.36 -10.26
N SER A 130 21.56 5.12 -9.05
CA SER A 130 22.30 4.48 -7.96
C SER A 130 21.50 3.34 -7.34
N ASN A 131 22.20 2.31 -6.87
CA ASN A 131 21.64 1.20 -6.10
C ASN A 131 21.96 1.34 -4.60
N ASN A 132 22.40 2.50 -4.11
CA ASN A 132 22.72 2.66 -2.69
C ASN A 132 21.45 2.63 -1.83
N PHE A 133 21.63 2.11 -0.62
CA PHE A 133 20.59 2.03 0.40
C PHE A 133 19.93 3.39 0.67
N LEU A 134 18.60 3.41 0.62
CA LEU A 134 17.73 4.57 0.86
C LEU A 134 17.95 5.79 -0.05
N GLU A 135 18.76 5.67 -1.10
CA GLU A 135 19.05 6.80 -1.98
C GLU A 135 17.81 7.22 -2.79
N THR A 136 17.57 8.52 -2.85
CA THR A 136 16.42 9.10 -3.56
C THR A 136 16.81 10.34 -4.36
N GLU A 137 16.06 10.59 -5.43
CA GLU A 137 16.19 11.76 -6.29
C GLU A 137 14.87 12.56 -6.34
N GLU A 138 14.97 13.84 -6.70
CA GLU A 138 13.80 14.67 -6.86
C GLU A 138 12.94 14.19 -8.04
N ILE A 139 11.61 14.10 -7.86
CA ILE A 139 10.73 13.85 -9.01
C ILE A 139 10.73 15.09 -9.92
N PRO A 140 11.02 14.95 -11.22
CA PRO A 140 10.96 16.07 -12.14
C PRO A 140 9.55 16.65 -12.21
N PHE A 141 9.44 17.97 -12.09
CA PHE A 141 8.15 18.62 -12.33
C PHE A 141 7.78 18.56 -13.82
N PRO A 142 6.49 18.48 -14.16
CA PRO A 142 6.04 18.57 -15.54
C PRO A 142 6.43 19.90 -16.17
N ASP A 143 6.69 19.87 -17.48
CA ASP A 143 6.93 21.08 -18.26
C ASP A 143 5.67 21.92 -18.42
N VAL A 144 5.86 23.17 -18.84
CA VAL A 144 4.78 24.08 -19.19
C VAL A 144 4.40 23.82 -20.66
N PRO A 145 3.10 23.74 -21.00
CA PRO A 145 2.68 23.65 -22.40
C PRO A 145 3.25 24.83 -23.21
N PRO A 146 3.89 24.58 -24.38
CA PRO A 146 4.40 25.65 -25.24
C PRO A 146 3.35 26.70 -25.59
N GLU A 147 2.11 26.28 -25.78
CA GLU A 147 0.97 27.14 -26.12
C GLU A 147 0.70 28.19 -25.04
N VAL A 148 1.10 27.92 -23.79
CA VAL A 148 1.09 28.90 -22.71
C VAL A 148 2.30 29.82 -22.84
N THR A 149 3.52 29.30 -22.90
CA THR A 149 4.74 30.12 -22.89
C THR A 149 4.93 30.98 -24.14
N GLU A 150 4.30 30.62 -25.25
CA GLU A 150 4.31 31.37 -26.51
C GLU A 150 3.39 32.61 -26.48
N LYS A 151 2.49 32.75 -25.49
CA LYS A 151 1.68 33.98 -25.38
C LYS A 151 2.55 35.16 -24.91
N SER A 152 2.35 36.30 -25.55
CA SER A 152 3.17 37.50 -25.35
C SER A 152 2.90 38.22 -24.02
N THR A 153 1.71 38.06 -23.45
CA THR A 153 1.33 38.74 -22.19
C THR A 153 0.96 37.74 -21.10
N GLU A 154 1.23 38.09 -19.83
CA GLU A 154 0.85 37.26 -18.68
C GLU A 154 -0.66 37.00 -18.63
N ALA A 155 -1.50 37.97 -19.00
CA ALA A 155 -2.94 37.81 -19.02
C ALA A 155 -3.40 36.74 -20.03
N GLU A 156 -2.74 36.66 -21.20
CA GLU A 156 -3.00 35.61 -22.19
C GLU A 156 -2.45 34.26 -21.73
N GLN A 157 -1.27 34.22 -21.11
CA GLN A 157 -0.72 33.00 -20.52
C GLN A 157 -1.67 32.44 -19.45
N VAL A 158 -2.21 33.29 -18.58
CA VAL A 158 -3.19 32.90 -17.55
C VAL A 158 -4.45 32.33 -18.17
N LYS A 159 -4.98 32.97 -19.23
CA LYS A 159 -6.16 32.48 -19.92
C LYS A 159 -5.91 31.10 -20.54
N GLU A 160 -4.78 30.91 -21.21
CA GLU A 160 -4.43 29.64 -21.83
C GLU A 160 -4.18 28.55 -20.76
N MET A 161 -3.41 28.86 -19.71
CA MET A 161 -3.15 27.93 -18.59
C MET A 161 -4.45 27.44 -17.95
N ARG A 162 -5.45 28.33 -17.79
CA ARG A 162 -6.78 27.94 -17.29
C ARG A 162 -7.45 26.90 -18.20
N GLU A 163 -7.36 27.03 -19.50
CA GLU A 163 -7.96 26.04 -20.41
C GLU A 163 -7.26 24.67 -20.33
N TRP A 164 -5.96 24.61 -20.02
CA TRP A 164 -5.28 23.35 -19.69
C TRP A 164 -5.81 22.72 -18.39
N PHE A 165 -6.09 23.53 -17.37
CA PHE A 165 -6.74 23.06 -16.14
C PHE A 165 -8.20 22.65 -16.36
N ARG A 166 -8.92 23.29 -17.28
CA ARG A 166 -10.27 22.90 -17.70
C ARG A 166 -10.23 21.53 -18.38
N ALA A 167 -9.32 21.32 -19.32
CA ALA A 167 -9.10 20.04 -19.98
C ALA A 167 -8.84 18.91 -18.98
N PHE A 168 -7.98 19.14 -17.97
CA PHE A 168 -7.77 18.19 -16.88
C PHE A 168 -9.04 17.98 -16.04
N ASN A 169 -9.71 19.04 -15.58
CA ASN A 169 -10.91 18.94 -14.77
C ASN A 169 -12.03 18.14 -15.46
N ASP A 170 -12.24 18.42 -16.75
CA ASP A 170 -13.29 17.84 -17.56
C ASP A 170 -12.89 16.47 -18.15
N GLN A 171 -11.64 16.04 -17.90
CA GLN A 171 -11.04 14.82 -18.46
C GLN A 171 -11.13 14.78 -20.00
N ASN A 172 -11.03 15.94 -20.63
CA ASN A 172 -11.13 16.11 -22.08
C ASN A 172 -9.76 16.52 -22.66
N TYR A 173 -9.15 15.61 -23.40
CA TYR A 173 -7.82 15.78 -24.00
C TYR A 173 -7.86 15.95 -25.53
N THR A 174 -9.01 16.30 -26.10
CA THR A 174 -9.18 16.43 -27.57
C THR A 174 -8.43 17.62 -28.15
N GLU A 175 -8.56 18.80 -27.52
CA GLU A 175 -7.85 20.01 -27.94
C GLU A 175 -6.54 20.22 -27.17
N ARG A 176 -6.58 20.03 -25.84
CA ARG A 176 -5.45 20.21 -24.94
C ARG A 176 -5.13 18.88 -24.28
N ASP A 177 -4.15 18.15 -24.80
CA ASP A 177 -3.77 16.85 -24.26
C ASP A 177 -3.03 16.99 -22.92
N TYR A 178 -3.80 17.22 -21.85
CA TYR A 178 -3.30 17.49 -20.51
C TYR A 178 -2.39 16.37 -19.99
N ARG A 179 -2.54 15.13 -20.48
CA ARG A 179 -1.78 13.94 -20.02
C ARG A 179 -0.27 14.11 -20.22
N LYS A 180 0.14 15.00 -21.12
CA LYS A 180 1.55 15.36 -21.34
C LYS A 180 2.15 16.16 -20.18
N TYR A 181 1.33 16.96 -19.49
CA TYR A 181 1.79 17.95 -18.51
C TYR A 181 1.16 17.79 -17.11
N PHE A 182 0.14 16.97 -16.97
CA PHE A 182 -0.46 16.58 -15.70
C PHE A 182 -0.06 15.13 -15.43
N LYS A 183 0.89 14.93 -14.50
CA LYS A 183 1.52 13.63 -14.27
C LYS A 183 1.06 13.03 -12.94
N PRO A 184 0.43 11.85 -12.94
CA PRO A 184 0.10 11.18 -11.70
C PRO A 184 1.36 10.56 -11.08
N VAL A 185 1.51 10.79 -9.79
CA VAL A 185 2.58 10.24 -8.96
C VAL A 185 1.95 9.42 -7.85
N LEU A 186 2.40 8.18 -7.68
CA LEU A 186 1.97 7.30 -6.60
C LEU A 186 2.97 7.35 -5.45
N CYS A 187 2.53 7.86 -4.31
CA CYS A 187 3.27 7.79 -3.06
C CYS A 187 2.88 6.53 -2.27
N TYR A 188 3.85 5.95 -1.57
CA TYR A 188 3.71 4.71 -0.82
C TYR A 188 4.45 4.81 0.51
N LEU A 189 3.97 4.05 1.49
CA LEU A 189 4.64 3.87 2.78
C LEU A 189 5.44 2.56 2.71
N GLU A 190 6.75 2.63 2.88
CA GLU A 190 7.67 1.49 2.92
C GLU A 190 8.22 1.30 4.34
N GLY A 191 8.30 0.05 4.79
CA GLY A 191 8.85 -0.34 6.08
C GLY A 191 9.80 -1.53 5.94
N MET A 192 10.83 -1.57 6.79
CA MET A 192 11.82 -2.63 6.79
C MET A 192 12.51 -2.76 8.15
N TRP A 193 12.98 -3.98 8.44
CA TRP A 193 13.91 -4.23 9.54
C TRP A 193 15.34 -3.96 9.04
N VAL A 194 16.10 -3.15 9.77
CA VAL A 194 17.55 -2.99 9.58
C VAL A 194 18.31 -3.56 10.76
N TYR A 195 19.54 -4.02 10.56
CA TYR A 195 20.36 -4.44 11.70
C TYR A 195 20.64 -3.24 12.62
N ASP A 196 20.52 -3.45 13.93
CA ASP A 196 20.75 -2.41 14.94
C ASP A 196 22.24 -2.28 15.24
N ASN A 197 23.01 -1.80 14.26
CA ASN A 197 24.45 -1.58 14.37
C ASN A 197 24.84 -0.11 14.07
N TYR A 198 23.87 0.79 14.14
CA TYR A 198 24.06 2.20 13.85
C TYR A 198 24.51 2.96 15.10
N THR A 199 25.56 3.75 14.98
CA THR A 199 26.03 4.64 16.05
C THR A 199 25.22 5.93 16.16
N HIS A 200 24.40 6.22 15.15
CA HIS A 200 23.54 7.40 15.08
C HIS A 200 22.16 7.01 14.56
N ILE A 201 21.14 7.80 14.90
CA ILE A 201 19.81 7.62 14.35
C ILE A 201 19.86 7.65 12.81
N LEU A 202 19.23 6.67 12.18
CA LEU A 202 19.08 6.65 10.74
C LEU A 202 17.82 7.45 10.37
N GLU A 203 17.97 8.58 9.67
CA GLU A 203 16.85 9.32 9.10
C GLU A 203 16.49 8.73 7.72
N PRO A 204 15.34 8.04 7.58
CA PRO A 204 15.09 7.20 6.42
C PRO A 204 14.56 7.94 5.18
N PHE A 205 14.14 9.19 5.33
CA PHE A 205 13.72 10.06 4.22
C PHE A 205 13.80 11.55 4.58
N LEU A 206 13.86 12.39 3.55
CA LEU A 206 14.00 13.83 3.71
C LEU A 206 12.66 14.52 4.01
N SER A 207 12.71 15.44 4.97
CA SER A 207 11.65 16.41 5.25
C SER A 207 12.25 17.76 5.60
N ASP A 208 11.71 18.81 4.99
CA ASP A 208 12.12 20.19 5.25
C ASP A 208 11.83 20.64 6.69
N ARG A 209 10.90 19.98 7.38
CA ARG A 209 10.33 20.47 8.65
C ARG A 209 10.63 19.59 9.84
N HIS A 210 10.74 18.28 9.62
CA HIS A 210 10.75 17.29 10.69
C HIS A 210 11.86 16.27 10.47
N GLN A 211 12.54 15.91 11.55
CA GLN A 211 13.60 14.91 11.58
C GLN A 211 13.58 14.26 12.96
N PHE A 212 14.06 13.03 13.11
CA PHE A 212 14.12 12.45 14.45
C PHE A 212 14.99 13.29 15.37
N ASP A 213 14.43 13.72 16.50
CA ASP A 213 15.16 14.44 17.53
C ASP A 213 15.73 13.44 18.55
N ALA A 214 16.68 12.64 18.09
CA ALA A 214 17.41 11.65 18.87
C ALA A 214 18.82 11.44 18.31
N SER A 215 19.76 11.11 19.17
CA SER A 215 21.13 10.79 18.75
C SER A 215 21.27 9.34 18.28
N THR A 216 20.57 8.41 18.92
CA THR A 216 20.54 6.96 18.63
C THR A 216 19.10 6.43 18.70
N PHE A 217 18.89 5.16 18.32
CA PHE A 217 17.60 4.51 18.52
C PHE A 217 17.24 4.35 20.00
N ASP A 218 18.21 4.08 20.87
CA ASP A 218 17.97 3.95 22.32
C ASP A 218 17.53 5.29 22.96
N ASP A 219 18.16 6.41 22.57
CA ASP A 219 17.72 7.75 23.00
C ASP A 219 16.28 8.04 22.53
N LEU A 220 15.94 7.65 21.30
CA LEU A 220 14.58 7.76 20.78
C LEU A 220 13.61 6.92 21.64
N GLU A 221 13.95 5.68 21.97
CA GLU A 221 13.16 4.79 22.82
C GLU A 221 12.91 5.39 24.21
N GLU A 222 13.94 5.90 24.88
CA GLU A 222 13.82 6.56 26.18
C GLU A 222 12.88 7.77 26.13
N LYS A 223 13.02 8.63 25.11
CA LYS A 223 12.14 9.77 24.88
C LYS A 223 10.69 9.33 24.65
N ILE A 224 10.47 8.25 23.90
CA ILE A 224 9.13 7.70 23.68
C ILE A 224 8.56 7.12 24.96
N MET A 225 9.34 6.35 25.73
CA MET A 225 8.89 5.78 27.00
C MET A 225 8.46 6.88 27.96
N PHE A 226 9.29 7.91 28.12
CA PHE A 226 8.99 9.06 28.97
C PHE A 226 7.72 9.80 28.52
N THR A 227 7.62 10.12 27.22
CA THR A 227 6.45 10.85 26.70
C THR A 227 5.17 10.01 26.73
N SER A 228 5.26 8.71 26.51
CA SER A 228 4.12 7.79 26.58
C SER A 228 3.65 7.58 28.01
N TYR A 229 4.57 7.50 28.97
CA TYR A 229 4.25 7.41 30.40
C TYR A 229 3.58 8.68 30.93
N GLY A 230 4.09 9.86 30.54
CA GLY A 230 3.58 11.16 30.99
C GLY A 230 2.45 11.75 30.14
N GLY A 231 2.04 11.08 29.05
CA GLY A 231 1.08 11.64 28.08
C GLY A 231 1.57 12.93 27.39
N ARG A 232 2.88 13.20 27.43
CA ARG A 232 3.49 14.41 26.87
C ARG A 232 3.74 14.26 25.38
N LYS A 233 3.99 15.40 24.73
CA LYS A 233 4.25 15.49 23.31
C LYS A 233 5.46 16.38 23.08
N ASP A 234 6.32 15.96 22.17
CA ASP A 234 7.32 16.85 21.60
C ASP A 234 6.66 18.01 20.82
N GLY A 235 7.09 19.23 21.10
CA GLY A 235 6.55 20.44 20.47
C GLY A 235 6.85 20.52 18.97
N LEU A 236 7.95 19.89 18.54
CA LEU A 236 8.38 19.83 17.14
C LEU A 236 7.84 18.59 16.40
N GLU A 237 7.12 17.70 17.09
CA GLU A 237 6.52 16.47 16.53
C GLU A 237 7.56 15.50 15.91
N ASN A 238 8.75 15.44 16.49
CA ASN A 238 9.91 14.71 15.96
C ASN A 238 10.12 13.31 16.56
N PHE A 239 9.26 12.87 17.47
CA PHE A 239 9.35 11.53 18.08
C PHE A 239 8.40 10.55 17.37
N GLY A 240 8.94 9.47 16.82
CA GLY A 240 8.17 8.33 16.29
C GLY A 240 8.52 7.04 17.04
N TRP A 241 7.54 6.19 17.35
CA TRP A 241 7.80 4.89 17.96
C TRP A 241 8.14 3.84 16.91
N LEU A 242 9.37 3.38 16.96
CA LEU A 242 9.96 2.42 16.03
C LEU A 242 10.33 1.15 16.79
N PRO A 243 9.65 0.01 16.57
CA PRO A 243 9.92 -1.22 17.29
C PRO A 243 11.35 -1.76 17.08
N LYS A 244 11.89 -2.42 18.11
CA LYS A 244 13.10 -3.24 18.06
C LYS A 244 12.75 -4.71 18.25
N THR A 245 13.47 -5.61 17.59
CA THR A 245 13.26 -7.06 17.67
C THR A 245 14.58 -7.83 17.67
N ILE A 246 14.55 -9.10 18.07
CA ILE A 246 15.67 -10.03 17.89
C ILE A 246 15.50 -10.72 16.54
N ILE A 247 16.40 -10.45 15.61
CA ILE A 247 16.39 -11.01 14.25
C ILE A 247 16.97 -12.42 14.25
N ASN A 248 18.04 -12.66 15.00
CA ASN A 248 18.69 -13.96 15.07
C ASN A 248 19.44 -14.11 16.40
N ILE A 249 19.93 -15.31 16.69
CA ILE A 249 20.78 -15.60 17.85
C ILE A 249 22.05 -16.24 17.33
N GLU A 250 23.14 -15.49 17.36
CA GLU A 250 24.46 -15.94 16.93
C GLU A 250 24.96 -17.05 17.87
N ASN A 251 25.35 -18.18 17.27
CA ASN A 251 25.84 -19.37 17.98
C ASN A 251 24.92 -19.87 19.10
N GLY A 252 23.63 -19.51 19.07
CA GLY A 252 22.68 -19.84 20.13
C GLY A 252 22.92 -19.12 21.46
N LYS A 253 23.78 -18.09 21.49
CA LYS A 253 24.19 -17.36 22.71
C LYS A 253 23.87 -15.86 22.63
N SER A 254 24.23 -15.20 21.53
CA SER A 254 24.18 -13.73 21.45
C SER A 254 23.02 -13.23 20.57
N PRO A 255 22.09 -12.41 21.07
CA PRO A 255 21.02 -11.86 20.25
C PRO A 255 21.55 -10.84 19.25
N ILE A 256 21.09 -10.94 18.00
CA ILE A 256 21.27 -9.94 16.95
C ILE A 256 19.97 -9.14 16.85
N TYR A 257 20.05 -7.85 17.13
CA TYR A 257 18.90 -6.96 17.10
C TYR A 257 18.64 -6.38 15.71
N GLY A 258 17.36 -6.12 15.45
CA GLY A 258 16.90 -5.38 14.28
C GLY A 258 16.00 -4.25 14.72
N GLN A 259 16.20 -3.10 14.09
CA GLN A 259 15.42 -1.90 14.31
C GLN A 259 14.45 -1.71 13.15
N TRP A 260 13.19 -1.43 13.44
CA TRP A 260 12.23 -1.08 12.40
C TRP A 260 12.45 0.36 11.96
N ILE A 261 12.46 0.58 10.66
CA ILE A 261 12.46 1.93 10.06
C ILE A 261 11.36 1.99 8.99
N TYR A 262 10.99 3.20 8.59
CA TYR A 262 9.98 3.42 7.55
C TYR A 262 10.33 4.64 6.69
N ARG A 263 9.83 4.71 5.47
CA ARG A 263 9.87 5.93 4.64
C ARG A 263 8.60 6.14 3.83
N ILE A 264 8.30 7.39 3.53
CA ILE A 264 7.27 7.76 2.56
C ILE A 264 7.98 8.31 1.33
N VAL A 265 7.85 7.60 0.20
CA VAL A 265 8.50 7.94 -1.07
C VAL A 265 7.45 7.85 -2.18
N CYS A 266 7.74 8.45 -3.33
CA CYS A 266 6.81 8.53 -4.44
C CYS A 266 7.42 7.98 -5.74
N HIS A 267 6.57 7.63 -6.68
CA HIS A 267 6.94 7.09 -7.99
C HIS A 267 6.09 7.74 -9.09
N PRO A 268 6.69 8.39 -10.10
CA PRO A 268 5.95 8.89 -11.25
C PRO A 268 5.46 7.71 -12.09
N LEU A 269 4.14 7.59 -12.26
CA LEU A 269 3.57 6.48 -13.03
C LEU A 269 3.94 6.62 -14.51
N LYS A 270 4.18 5.48 -15.18
CA LYS A 270 4.53 5.45 -16.62
C LYS A 270 3.39 5.89 -17.54
N ARG A 271 2.17 5.95 -17.01
CA ARG A 271 0.92 6.27 -17.74
C ARG A 271 0.09 7.32 -17.03
N ASP A 272 -0.85 7.89 -17.77
CA ASP A 272 -1.93 8.67 -17.18
C ASP A 272 -2.87 7.78 -16.35
N LEU A 273 -3.52 8.37 -15.35
CA LEU A 273 -4.52 7.75 -14.51
C LEU A 273 -5.78 8.62 -14.56
N PRO A 274 -6.81 8.24 -15.35
CA PRO A 274 -8.03 9.03 -15.44
C PRO A 274 -8.75 9.14 -14.08
N LEU A 275 -9.35 10.30 -13.79
CA LEU A 275 -10.00 10.57 -12.50
C LEU A 275 -11.19 9.63 -12.22
N ASN A 276 -11.85 9.10 -13.26
CA ASN A 276 -12.91 8.11 -13.10
C ASN A 276 -12.41 6.74 -12.59
N ARG A 277 -11.09 6.52 -12.50
CA ARG A 277 -10.47 5.36 -11.82
C ARG A 277 -10.40 5.54 -10.32
N LEU A 278 -10.68 6.73 -9.80
CA LEU A 278 -10.71 7.04 -8.38
C LEU A 278 -12.15 7.25 -7.95
N ARG A 279 -12.57 6.58 -6.87
CA ARG A 279 -13.87 6.81 -6.24
C ARG A 279 -13.69 7.02 -4.75
N MET A 280 -14.43 7.97 -4.19
CA MET A 280 -14.45 8.14 -2.74
C MET A 280 -14.94 6.85 -2.06
N ILE A 281 -14.31 6.49 -0.96
CA ILE A 281 -14.80 5.44 -0.07
C ILE A 281 -15.80 6.09 0.88
N ASP A 282 -17.00 5.52 0.98
CA ASP A 282 -18.03 6.03 1.87
C ASP A 282 -17.76 5.64 3.33
N ASP A 283 -16.77 6.27 3.94
CA ASP A 283 -16.46 6.09 5.35
C ASP A 283 -17.51 6.80 6.20
N LEU A 284 -18.61 6.10 6.52
CA LEU A 284 -19.80 6.68 7.18
C LEU A 284 -19.47 7.40 8.49
N SER A 285 -18.54 6.86 9.31
CA SER A 285 -18.10 7.54 10.54
C SER A 285 -17.53 8.94 10.27
N SER A 286 -16.85 9.13 9.13
CA SER A 286 -16.30 10.41 8.74
C SER A 286 -17.39 11.43 8.39
N ARG A 287 -18.41 10.98 7.65
CA ARG A 287 -19.57 11.78 7.25
C ARG A 287 -20.46 12.12 8.44
N MET A 288 -20.78 11.13 9.28
CA MET A 288 -21.64 11.28 10.46
C MET A 288 -21.07 12.28 11.46
N MET A 289 -19.75 12.34 11.61
CA MET A 289 -19.08 13.33 12.46
C MET A 289 -19.44 14.79 12.10
N PHE A 290 -19.81 15.07 10.84
CA PHE A 290 -20.15 16.41 10.36
C PHE A 290 -21.50 16.48 9.63
N MET A 291 -22.31 15.42 9.69
CA MET A 291 -23.59 15.28 8.98
C MET A 291 -23.50 15.63 7.48
N ARG A 292 -22.45 15.13 6.80
CA ARG A 292 -22.22 15.43 5.37
C ARG A 292 -22.81 14.39 4.44
N SER A 293 -23.30 14.86 3.29
CA SER A 293 -23.51 14.03 2.11
C SER A 293 -22.17 13.52 1.54
N GLU A 294 -22.24 12.52 0.67
CA GLU A 294 -21.06 12.02 -0.06
C GLU A 294 -20.40 13.11 -0.91
N GLU A 295 -21.19 13.92 -1.61
CA GLU A 295 -20.70 15.01 -2.47
C GLU A 295 -19.96 16.09 -1.65
N GLU A 296 -20.48 16.41 -0.47
CA GLU A 296 -19.82 17.36 0.44
C GLU A 296 -18.52 16.79 1.00
N GLU A 297 -18.51 15.52 1.45
CA GLU A 297 -17.32 14.89 2.00
C GLU A 297 -16.21 14.78 0.95
N MET A 298 -16.56 14.48 -0.30
CA MET A 298 -15.63 14.43 -1.44
C MET A 298 -14.89 15.77 -1.65
N LYS A 299 -15.48 16.90 -1.24
CA LYS A 299 -14.88 18.25 -1.31
C LYS A 299 -14.03 18.60 -0.07
N THR A 300 -13.75 17.63 0.81
CA THR A 300 -12.95 17.82 2.03
C THR A 300 -11.61 17.07 2.01
N ARG A 301 -10.68 17.46 2.89
CA ARG A 301 -9.41 16.73 3.09
C ARG A 301 -9.58 15.37 3.81
N ARG A 302 -10.80 15.01 4.20
CA ARG A 302 -11.11 13.75 4.90
C ARG A 302 -11.51 12.62 3.94
N ALA A 303 -11.88 12.97 2.72
CA ALA A 303 -12.16 12.00 1.67
C ALA A 303 -10.93 11.12 1.41
N ARG A 304 -11.18 9.82 1.42
CA ARG A 304 -10.26 8.77 1.02
C ARG A 304 -10.82 8.11 -0.24
N PHE A 305 -9.95 7.61 -1.09
CA PHE A 305 -10.30 7.10 -2.41
C PHE A 305 -9.88 5.63 -2.51
N LYS A 306 -10.64 4.87 -3.30
CA LYS A 306 -10.20 3.58 -3.82
C LYS A 306 -9.89 3.71 -5.31
N LEU A 307 -9.02 2.85 -5.80
CA LEU A 307 -8.80 2.66 -7.22
C LEU A 307 -9.79 1.63 -7.77
N ASN A 308 -10.18 1.81 -9.03
CA ASN A 308 -10.97 0.81 -9.73
C ASN A 308 -10.15 -0.49 -9.81
N GLN A 309 -10.77 -1.63 -9.50
CA GLN A 309 -10.11 -2.92 -9.59
C GLN A 309 -9.59 -3.19 -11.00
N ARG A 310 -10.28 -2.71 -12.04
CA ARG A 310 -9.82 -2.82 -13.42
C ARG A 310 -9.47 -1.46 -13.98
N ASP A 311 -8.54 -1.45 -14.94
CA ASP A 311 -8.29 -0.27 -15.76
C ASP A 311 -9.41 -0.07 -16.79
N ARG A 312 -10.60 0.33 -16.32
CA ARG A 312 -11.80 0.59 -17.13
C ARG A 312 -12.61 1.76 -16.58
N ASN A 313 -13.40 2.39 -17.44
CA ASN A 313 -14.28 3.50 -17.06
C ASN A 313 -15.42 3.03 -16.15
N GLU A 314 -15.80 1.76 -16.24
CA GLU A 314 -16.89 1.16 -15.46
C GLU A 314 -16.34 0.56 -14.16
N TRP A 315 -17.01 0.85 -13.05
CA TRP A 315 -16.74 0.24 -11.75
C TRP A 315 -17.48 -1.09 -11.60
N ASN A 316 -16.81 -2.07 -11.00
CA ASN A 316 -17.42 -3.34 -10.59
C ASN A 316 -17.25 -3.50 -9.09
N GLU A 317 -18.36 -3.71 -8.37
CA GLU A 317 -18.34 -3.90 -6.91
C GLU A 317 -18.21 -5.38 -6.48
N ARG A 318 -18.10 -6.31 -7.43
CA ARG A 318 -18.09 -7.75 -7.14
C ARG A 318 -16.72 -8.38 -7.36
N PHE A 319 -16.62 -9.64 -6.94
CA PHE A 319 -15.43 -10.48 -7.08
C PHE A 319 -14.77 -10.34 -8.46
N ASP A 320 -13.54 -9.85 -8.45
CA ASP A 320 -12.62 -9.97 -9.57
C ASP A 320 -11.54 -10.98 -9.22
N GLN A 321 -11.39 -11.98 -10.07
CA GLN A 321 -10.41 -13.05 -9.90
C GLN A 321 -9.06 -12.73 -10.56
N ASN A 322 -8.91 -11.52 -11.10
CA ASN A 322 -7.70 -11.05 -11.80
C ASN A 322 -6.86 -10.10 -10.92
N LEU A 323 -5.61 -9.88 -11.34
CA LEU A 323 -4.77 -8.81 -10.80
C LEU A 323 -5.49 -7.45 -10.96
N ALA A 324 -5.49 -6.66 -9.88
CA ALA A 324 -6.13 -5.36 -9.87
C ALA A 324 -5.23 -4.28 -10.48
N LEU A 325 -5.81 -3.14 -10.86
CA LEU A 325 -5.07 -1.98 -11.35
C LEU A 325 -3.94 -1.57 -10.39
N ILE A 326 -4.20 -1.60 -9.07
CA ILE A 326 -3.18 -1.29 -8.06
C ILE A 326 -1.98 -2.25 -8.10
N ASP A 327 -2.19 -3.52 -8.47
CA ASP A 327 -1.09 -4.48 -8.63
C ASP A 327 -0.15 -4.04 -9.75
N SER A 328 -0.73 -3.62 -10.87
CA SER A 328 0.04 -3.09 -12.01
C SER A 328 0.80 -1.82 -11.63
N LEU A 329 0.17 -0.88 -10.91
CA LEU A 329 0.83 0.37 -10.50
C LEU A 329 1.95 0.13 -9.48
N MET A 330 1.73 -0.70 -8.46
CA MET A 330 2.75 -1.02 -7.46
C MET A 330 3.91 -1.81 -8.08
N SER A 331 3.67 -2.64 -9.10
CA SER A 331 4.72 -3.37 -9.80
C SER A 331 5.69 -2.49 -10.60
N GLU A 332 5.35 -1.21 -10.83
CA GLU A 332 6.27 -0.23 -11.44
C GLU A 332 7.31 0.27 -10.42
N ILE A 333 7.06 0.12 -9.11
CA ILE A 333 7.86 0.71 -8.03
C ILE A 333 9.00 -0.24 -7.62
N PRO A 334 10.27 0.21 -7.67
CA PRO A 334 11.38 -0.57 -7.15
C PRO A 334 11.43 -0.55 -5.62
N GLY A 335 11.99 -1.60 -5.03
CA GLY A 335 12.36 -1.66 -3.62
C GLY A 335 13.66 -0.91 -3.32
N LEU A 336 14.41 -1.41 -2.33
CA LEU A 336 15.62 -0.75 -1.82
C LEU A 336 16.87 -0.89 -2.70
N ASP A 337 16.82 -1.72 -3.74
CA ASP A 337 17.85 -1.80 -4.79
C ASP A 337 17.62 -0.76 -5.90
N ASN A 338 16.63 0.13 -5.71
CA ASN A 338 16.23 1.18 -6.64
C ASN A 338 15.96 0.66 -8.06
N TYR A 339 15.99 1.53 -9.07
CA TYR A 339 15.59 1.13 -10.44
C TYR A 339 16.53 0.10 -11.08
N GLY A 340 17.77 -0.01 -10.61
CA GLY A 340 18.73 -1.02 -11.05
C GLY A 340 18.53 -2.41 -10.45
N GLY A 341 17.59 -2.56 -9.51
CA GLY A 341 17.28 -3.83 -8.85
C GLY A 341 16.84 -4.92 -9.84
N ASN A 342 17.53 -6.06 -9.79
CA ASN A 342 17.17 -7.25 -10.57
C ASN A 342 17.43 -8.50 -9.72
N LEU A 343 16.41 -8.93 -8.98
CA LEU A 343 16.48 -10.06 -8.08
C LEU A 343 15.42 -11.10 -8.44
N THR A 344 15.75 -12.37 -8.24
CA THR A 344 14.81 -13.48 -8.44
C THR A 344 14.61 -14.21 -7.13
N ASP A 345 13.36 -14.54 -6.82
CA ASP A 345 13.03 -15.42 -5.70
C ASP A 345 13.06 -16.87 -6.17
N GLU A 346 13.99 -17.64 -5.58
CA GLU A 346 14.19 -19.08 -5.84
C GLU A 346 14.22 -19.89 -4.53
N ALA A 347 13.70 -19.31 -3.44
CA ALA A 347 13.69 -19.98 -2.15
C ALA A 347 12.92 -21.31 -2.22
N LEU A 348 13.35 -22.28 -1.41
CA LEU A 348 12.72 -23.61 -1.32
C LEU A 348 12.69 -24.39 -2.65
N ASN A 349 13.59 -24.06 -3.59
CA ASN A 349 13.63 -24.61 -4.95
C ASN A 349 12.38 -24.26 -5.79
N LEU A 350 11.73 -23.14 -5.45
CA LEU A 350 10.55 -22.64 -6.13
C LEU A 350 10.86 -21.28 -6.76
N THR A 351 11.06 -21.27 -8.08
CA THR A 351 11.25 -20.01 -8.82
C THR A 351 9.94 -19.27 -8.96
N ALA A 352 9.94 -17.98 -8.61
CA ALA A 352 8.79 -17.11 -8.77
C ALA A 352 8.67 -16.55 -10.20
N PHE A 353 7.49 -16.70 -10.80
CA PHE A 353 7.14 -16.17 -12.12
C PHE A 353 6.09 -15.05 -12.01
N SER A 354 6.06 -14.18 -13.02
CA SER A 354 5.09 -13.08 -13.08
C SER A 354 3.67 -13.57 -13.27
N ALA A 355 2.76 -13.13 -12.41
CA ALA A 355 1.33 -13.46 -12.49
C ALA A 355 0.60 -12.81 -13.69
N ASP A 356 1.12 -11.69 -14.19
CA ASP A 356 0.51 -10.91 -15.28
C ASP A 356 0.98 -11.38 -16.67
N ASP A 357 2.12 -12.07 -16.75
CA ASP A 357 2.74 -12.36 -18.03
C ASP A 357 2.23 -13.66 -18.67
N LYS A 358 1.61 -13.54 -19.84
CA LYS A 358 1.25 -14.69 -20.70
C LYS A 358 2.47 -15.53 -21.11
N LYS A 359 3.66 -14.94 -21.14
CA LYS A 359 4.93 -15.60 -21.47
C LYS A 359 5.65 -16.19 -20.25
N LYS A 360 5.06 -16.10 -19.04
CA LYS A 360 5.61 -16.66 -17.79
C LYS A 360 7.08 -16.29 -17.59
N ARG A 361 7.39 -15.00 -17.63
CA ARG A 361 8.74 -14.51 -17.30
C ARG A 361 9.03 -14.67 -15.82
N ILE A 362 10.29 -14.93 -15.50
CA ILE A 362 10.80 -14.87 -14.13
C ILE A 362 10.46 -13.50 -13.55
N LEU A 363 9.93 -13.49 -12.33
CA LEU A 363 9.50 -12.28 -11.66
C LEU A 363 10.72 -11.55 -11.09
N ASN A 364 10.93 -10.30 -11.53
CA ASN A 364 11.88 -9.41 -10.85
C ASN A 364 11.31 -9.05 -9.48
N SER A 365 11.79 -9.75 -8.46
CA SER A 365 11.33 -9.63 -7.10
C SER A 365 11.90 -8.40 -6.39
N ALA A 366 12.82 -7.65 -7.02
CA ALA A 366 13.28 -6.35 -6.52
C ALA A 366 12.22 -5.24 -6.65
N TYR A 367 11.11 -5.50 -7.35
CA TYR A 367 9.99 -4.57 -7.51
C TYR A 367 8.79 -5.02 -6.67
N TYR A 368 7.96 -4.08 -6.26
CA TYR A 368 6.84 -4.35 -5.36
C TYR A 368 5.75 -5.21 -6.00
N HIS A 369 5.50 -6.37 -5.38
CA HIS A 369 4.46 -7.29 -5.82
C HIS A 369 3.87 -8.02 -4.62
N ARG A 370 2.61 -8.46 -4.76
CA ARG A 370 1.95 -9.32 -3.76
C ARG A 370 1.51 -10.67 -4.33
N PHE A 371 1.50 -10.81 -5.65
CA PHE A 371 1.16 -12.04 -6.36
C PHE A 371 2.35 -12.54 -7.16
N TRP A 372 2.50 -13.85 -7.22
CA TRP A 372 3.51 -14.53 -8.04
C TRP A 372 3.00 -15.92 -8.43
N GLU A 373 3.57 -16.53 -9.46
CA GLU A 373 3.22 -17.89 -9.90
C GLU A 373 4.39 -18.84 -9.73
N GLU A 374 4.10 -20.08 -9.33
CA GLU A 374 5.05 -21.17 -9.12
C GLU A 374 4.83 -22.26 -10.18
N ILE A 375 5.89 -22.79 -10.80
CA ILE A 375 5.80 -23.97 -11.69
C ILE A 375 5.97 -25.24 -10.86
N ARG A 376 4.98 -26.14 -10.88
CA ARG A 376 5.11 -27.48 -10.31
C ARG A 376 5.75 -28.48 -11.30
N PRO A 377 6.65 -29.37 -10.85
CA PRO A 377 7.26 -30.40 -11.69
C PRO A 377 6.31 -31.60 -11.92
N ASP A 378 5.23 -31.39 -12.68
CA ASP A 378 4.59 -32.35 -13.59
C ASP A 378 3.80 -31.54 -14.64
N TYR A 379 3.88 -31.93 -15.92
CA TYR A 379 3.14 -31.44 -17.10
C TYR A 379 2.64 -29.95 -17.16
N MET A 380 3.36 -29.01 -16.50
CA MET A 380 3.32 -27.53 -16.56
C MET A 380 2.32 -26.77 -15.65
N ARG A 381 1.92 -27.28 -14.48
CA ARG A 381 0.88 -26.67 -13.62
C ARG A 381 1.37 -25.49 -12.79
N LEU A 382 0.71 -24.34 -12.94
CA LEU A 382 0.99 -23.12 -12.20
C LEU A 382 0.09 -22.99 -10.96
N SER A 383 0.67 -22.62 -9.81
CA SER A 383 -0.11 -22.16 -8.65
C SER A 383 0.13 -20.66 -8.44
N LEU A 384 -0.94 -19.88 -8.35
CA LEU A 384 -0.88 -18.45 -8.05
C LEU A 384 -0.77 -18.33 -6.54
N ARG A 385 0.30 -17.71 -6.09
CA ARG A 385 0.58 -17.49 -4.69
C ARG A 385 0.44 -16.02 -4.36
N LYS A 386 0.04 -15.75 -3.13
CA LYS A 386 0.11 -14.43 -2.51
C LYS A 386 1.31 -14.44 -1.57
N ARG A 387 2.03 -13.32 -1.46
CA ARG A 387 3.18 -13.17 -0.56
C ARG A 387 2.79 -13.31 0.92
N THR A 388 1.57 -12.94 1.24
CA THR A 388 1.00 -12.97 2.59
C THR A 388 -0.08 -14.04 2.71
N PHE A 389 -0.28 -14.54 3.94
CA PHE A 389 -1.31 -15.53 4.22
C PHE A 389 -2.73 -14.95 3.98
N SER A 390 -3.03 -13.80 4.57
CA SER A 390 -4.36 -13.15 4.52
C SER A 390 -4.33 -11.71 4.05
N ASP A 391 -3.23 -10.99 4.27
CA ASP A 391 -3.15 -9.54 4.09
C ASP A 391 -3.36 -9.10 2.63
N SER A 392 -4.44 -8.38 2.34
CA SER A 392 -4.75 -7.93 0.99
C SER A 392 -4.07 -6.66 0.56
N ASN A 393 -3.39 -5.95 1.45
CA ASN A 393 -2.88 -4.61 1.18
C ASN A 393 -1.37 -4.56 1.06
N LEU A 394 -0.65 -5.57 1.56
CA LEU A 394 0.80 -5.61 1.58
C LEU A 394 1.42 -5.97 0.23
N PHE A 395 2.39 -5.17 -0.19
CA PHE A 395 3.31 -5.44 -1.29
C PHE A 395 4.72 -5.68 -0.73
N MET A 396 5.49 -6.55 -1.38
CA MET A 396 6.84 -6.91 -0.93
C MET A 396 7.84 -6.77 -2.07
N ALA A 397 9.05 -6.33 -1.74
CA ALA A 397 10.19 -6.29 -2.65
C ALA A 397 11.43 -6.89 -1.97
N MET A 398 12.12 -7.78 -2.66
CA MET A 398 13.42 -8.31 -2.24
C MET A 398 14.50 -7.24 -2.38
N THR A 399 15.56 -7.38 -1.60
CA THR A 399 16.70 -6.47 -1.66
C THR A 399 18.03 -7.18 -1.41
N SER A 400 19.09 -6.69 -2.03
CA SER A 400 20.47 -7.14 -1.80
C SER A 400 21.20 -6.32 -0.72
N GLN A 401 20.58 -5.23 -0.24
CA GLN A 401 21.16 -4.33 0.77
C GLN A 401 21.45 -5.07 2.07
N GLN A 402 22.72 -5.09 2.48
CA GLN A 402 23.15 -5.84 3.68
C GLN A 402 22.67 -5.20 4.98
N GLN A 403 22.32 -3.91 4.95
CA GLN A 403 21.74 -3.15 6.05
C GLN A 403 20.37 -3.71 6.45
N VAL A 404 19.63 -4.29 5.50
CA VAL A 404 18.32 -4.88 5.76
C VAL A 404 18.50 -6.23 6.44
N ALA A 405 17.80 -6.41 7.55
CA ALA A 405 17.84 -7.63 8.34
C ALA A 405 17.29 -8.81 7.53
N GLY A 406 18.14 -9.81 7.32
CA GLY A 406 17.80 -11.02 6.58
C GLY A 406 17.39 -12.17 7.49
N LYS A 407 16.53 -13.06 6.99
CA LYS A 407 16.27 -14.36 7.59
C LYS A 407 16.87 -15.46 6.73
N SER A 408 17.56 -16.39 7.39
CA SER A 408 18.20 -17.53 6.75
C SER A 408 17.48 -18.83 7.09
N LEU A 409 17.35 -19.72 6.11
CA LEU A 409 16.75 -21.04 6.25
C LEU A 409 17.66 -22.10 5.62
N ASN A 410 17.97 -23.15 6.39
CA ASN A 410 18.59 -24.36 5.86
C ASN A 410 17.50 -25.35 5.49
N TYR A 411 17.33 -25.61 4.20
CA TYR A 411 16.32 -26.51 3.66
C TYR A 411 16.99 -27.78 3.14
N CYS A 412 16.66 -28.92 3.74
CA CYS A 412 17.20 -30.22 3.35
C CYS A 412 16.09 -31.06 2.73
N THR A 413 16.31 -31.53 1.51
CA THR A 413 15.38 -32.45 0.82
C THR A 413 15.69 -33.89 1.20
N LYS A 414 14.64 -34.73 1.29
CA LYS A 414 14.80 -36.18 1.37
C LYS A 414 14.82 -36.71 -0.07
N GLU A 415 15.99 -37.05 -0.59
CA GLU A 415 16.08 -37.91 -1.78
C GLU A 415 16.12 -39.37 -1.33
N GLU A 416 15.20 -40.20 -1.85
CA GLU A 416 15.14 -41.64 -1.55
C GLU A 416 16.39 -42.40 -2.03
N SER A 417 17.14 -41.86 -2.99
CA SER A 417 18.27 -42.52 -3.66
C SER A 417 19.66 -42.20 -3.10
N LEU A 418 19.79 -41.25 -2.17
CA LEU A 418 21.10 -40.85 -1.63
C LEU A 418 21.09 -40.86 -0.09
N GLN A 419 22.02 -41.61 0.52
CA GLN A 419 22.23 -41.64 1.98
C GLN A 419 22.62 -40.26 2.59
N LYS A 420 22.83 -39.22 1.77
CA LYS A 420 23.12 -37.85 2.20
C LYS A 420 21.96 -36.94 1.81
N LYS A 421 21.43 -36.20 2.79
CA LYS A 421 20.41 -35.15 2.59
C LYS A 421 21.10 -33.89 2.03
N PRO A 422 20.93 -33.50 0.75
CA PRO A 422 21.48 -32.24 0.27
C PRO A 422 20.71 -31.10 0.94
N CYS A 423 21.43 -30.26 1.69
CA CYS A 423 20.88 -29.07 2.33
C CYS A 423 21.29 -27.82 1.56
N LYS A 424 20.33 -26.96 1.21
CA LYS A 424 20.55 -25.64 0.62
C LYS A 424 20.19 -24.56 1.62
N SER A 425 21.07 -23.57 1.78
CA SER A 425 20.82 -22.41 2.61
C SER A 425 20.25 -21.28 1.75
N TYR A 426 19.16 -20.67 2.21
CA TYR A 426 18.58 -19.47 1.61
C TYR A 426 18.70 -18.33 2.61
N THR A 427 19.06 -17.14 2.13
CA THR A 427 18.98 -15.90 2.93
C THR A 427 18.19 -14.90 2.12
N GLN A 428 17.11 -14.39 2.69
CA GLN A 428 16.26 -13.40 2.03
C GLN A 428 16.11 -12.15 2.88
N ARG A 429 16.01 -11.02 2.20
CA ARG A 429 15.78 -9.68 2.76
C ARG A 429 14.65 -9.04 2.00
N TRP A 430 13.75 -8.39 2.72
CA TRP A 430 12.50 -7.86 2.18
C TRP A 430 12.19 -6.49 2.76
N SER A 431 11.70 -5.59 1.92
CA SER A 431 10.94 -4.41 2.35
C SER A 431 9.46 -4.58 2.03
N TYR A 432 8.64 -3.88 2.80
CA TYR A 432 7.19 -4.01 2.82
C TYR A 432 6.54 -2.67 2.50
N ALA A 433 5.53 -2.64 1.64
CA ALA A 433 4.86 -1.39 1.29
C ALA A 433 3.34 -1.51 1.17
N ILE A 434 2.68 -0.37 1.39
CA ILE A 434 1.29 -0.13 1.04
C ILE A 434 1.19 1.15 0.19
N PRO A 435 0.24 1.25 -0.76
CA PRO A 435 -0.02 2.52 -1.43
C PRO A 435 -0.49 3.57 -0.42
N PHE A 436 -0.16 4.84 -0.66
CA PHE A 436 -0.47 5.92 0.28
C PHE A 436 -1.36 7.00 -0.34
N GLU A 437 -0.91 7.67 -1.40
CA GLU A 437 -1.72 8.67 -2.12
C GLU A 437 -1.31 8.82 -3.58
N ILE A 438 -2.25 9.23 -4.43
CA ILE A 438 -1.97 9.71 -5.79
C ILE A 438 -1.94 11.24 -5.77
N ILE A 439 -0.88 11.82 -6.33
CA ILE A 439 -0.72 13.26 -6.51
C ILE A 439 -0.62 13.56 -8.00
N TYR A 440 -1.49 14.44 -8.51
CA TYR A 440 -1.37 14.94 -9.88
C TYR A 440 -0.46 16.18 -9.88
N LEU A 441 0.78 16.00 -10.35
CA LEU A 441 1.64 17.13 -10.66
C LEU A 441 1.07 17.88 -11.86
N ASN A 442 1.33 19.18 -11.93
CA ASN A 442 0.78 20.05 -12.96
C ASN A 442 1.80 21.14 -13.36
N PRO A 443 1.56 21.85 -14.47
CA PRO A 443 2.50 22.84 -15.03
C PRO A 443 2.87 24.00 -14.11
N LEU A 444 2.06 24.30 -13.07
CA LEU A 444 2.29 25.47 -12.22
C LEU A 444 3.66 25.42 -11.54
N SER A 445 4.17 24.22 -11.24
CA SER A 445 5.47 24.03 -10.57
C SER A 445 6.68 24.50 -11.40
N LYS A 446 6.54 24.69 -12.72
CA LYS A 446 7.57 25.28 -13.60
C LYS A 446 7.14 26.59 -14.27
N TRP A 447 5.86 26.97 -14.18
CA TRP A 447 5.36 28.17 -14.82
C TRP A 447 5.79 29.45 -14.08
N ASN A 448 6.65 30.23 -14.74
CA ASN A 448 7.25 31.45 -14.20
C ASN A 448 7.10 32.63 -15.19
N PRO A 449 5.87 33.15 -15.39
CA PRO A 449 5.60 34.19 -16.40
C PRO A 449 6.29 35.52 -16.10
N TYR A 450 6.70 35.74 -14.85
CA TYR A 450 7.40 36.95 -14.41
C TYR A 450 8.92 36.81 -14.35
N ASN A 451 9.49 35.65 -14.74
CA ASN A 451 10.93 35.40 -14.63
C ASN A 451 11.50 35.67 -13.22
N ILE A 452 10.79 35.21 -12.18
CA ILE A 452 11.23 35.32 -10.78
C ILE A 452 12.44 34.42 -10.55
N THR A 453 13.51 34.98 -9.99
CA THR A 453 14.74 34.26 -9.65
C THR A 453 14.51 33.21 -8.55
N TYR A 454 14.97 31.98 -8.78
CA TYR A 454 14.98 30.92 -7.78
C TYR A 454 16.37 30.81 -7.13
N HIS A 455 16.44 31.05 -5.82
CA HIS A 455 17.68 31.11 -5.04
C HIS A 455 18.09 29.79 -4.40
N GLY A 456 17.53 28.66 -4.84
CA GLY A 456 17.91 27.33 -4.37
C GLY A 456 17.11 26.80 -3.17
N HIS A 457 17.64 25.76 -2.54
CA HIS A 457 17.14 25.09 -1.36
C HIS A 457 17.36 25.93 -0.10
N TYR A 458 16.30 26.20 0.66
CA TYR A 458 16.28 27.09 1.82
C TYR A 458 17.36 26.79 2.87
N LYS A 459 17.62 25.50 3.14
CA LYS A 459 18.62 25.08 4.13
C LYS A 459 20.04 24.98 3.58
N ASN A 460 20.18 24.63 2.30
CA ASN A 460 21.46 24.14 1.76
C ASN A 460 22.17 25.19 0.91
N ASP A 461 21.43 26.12 0.30
CA ASP A 461 21.99 27.12 -0.60
C ASP A 461 22.15 28.47 0.11
N PRO A 462 23.37 29.03 0.20
CA PRO A 462 23.63 30.30 0.88
C PRO A 462 22.78 31.46 0.33
N GLY A 463 22.53 31.46 -0.98
CA GLY A 463 21.71 32.47 -1.66
C GLY A 463 20.24 32.47 -1.24
N ALA A 464 19.72 31.37 -0.68
CA ALA A 464 18.31 31.26 -0.34
C ALA A 464 17.89 32.22 0.79
N ARG A 465 18.84 32.66 1.64
CA ARG A 465 18.59 33.62 2.73
C ARG A 465 18.26 35.03 2.21
N CYS A 466 18.73 35.37 1.01
CA CYS A 466 18.48 36.67 0.38
C CYS A 466 17.00 36.94 0.12
N VAL A 467 16.18 35.90 -0.06
CA VAL A 467 14.73 36.00 -0.31
C VAL A 467 14.03 36.81 0.78
N THR A 468 14.38 36.58 2.04
CA THR A 468 13.80 37.30 3.18
C THR A 468 14.65 38.47 3.66
N ALA A 469 15.84 38.67 3.08
CA ALA A 469 16.85 39.63 3.56
C ALA A 469 17.03 39.57 5.09
N ASN A 470 17.28 38.36 5.62
CA ASN A 470 17.39 38.08 7.06
C ASN A 470 16.16 38.54 7.88
N GLY A 471 14.96 38.33 7.33
CA GLY A 471 13.68 38.64 7.99
C GLY A 471 13.14 40.05 7.75
N ARG A 472 13.86 40.92 7.04
CA ARG A 472 13.39 42.28 6.68
C ARG A 472 12.28 42.27 5.63
N ARG A 473 12.28 41.28 4.73
CA ARG A 473 11.24 41.07 3.72
C ARG A 473 10.25 40.02 4.21
N ASN A 474 8.96 40.33 4.13
CA ASN A 474 7.86 39.50 4.64
C ASN A 474 6.82 39.17 3.56
N GLY A 475 7.09 39.54 2.30
CA GLY A 475 6.16 39.33 1.19
C GLY A 475 5.11 40.44 1.05
N GLY A 476 5.41 41.64 1.55
CA GLY A 476 4.55 42.82 1.45
C GLY A 476 4.43 43.38 0.03
N ASN A 477 3.72 44.50 -0.08
CA ASN A 477 3.20 45.02 -1.36
C ASN A 477 4.13 46.05 -2.03
N ASP A 478 5.27 46.37 -1.42
CA ASP A 478 6.23 47.36 -1.91
C ASP A 478 7.62 46.74 -2.12
N ILE A 479 8.50 47.48 -2.79
CA ILE A 479 9.83 47.00 -3.17
C ILE A 479 10.74 46.67 -1.98
N HIS A 480 10.50 47.22 -0.79
CA HIS A 480 11.30 46.99 0.42
C HIS A 480 10.78 45.80 1.23
N THR A 481 9.49 45.50 1.15
CA THR A 481 8.84 44.43 1.93
C THR A 481 8.56 43.15 1.15
N ALA A 482 8.44 43.22 -0.18
CA ALA A 482 8.29 42.06 -1.08
C ALA A 482 9.46 41.08 -0.93
N TYR A 483 9.26 39.79 -1.20
CA TYR A 483 10.37 38.83 -1.22
C TYR A 483 11.30 39.09 -2.39
N ASN A 484 12.61 38.89 -2.21
CA ASN A 484 13.57 39.03 -3.29
C ASN A 484 13.73 37.69 -4.03
N GLY A 485 12.95 37.45 -5.09
CA GLY A 485 12.86 36.14 -5.72
C GLY A 485 12.16 35.10 -4.84
N THR A 486 12.45 33.82 -5.10
CA THR A 486 11.84 32.66 -4.42
C THR A 486 12.90 31.61 -4.04
N ASN A 487 12.57 30.69 -3.13
CA ASN A 487 13.40 29.53 -2.75
C ASN A 487 12.51 28.31 -2.40
N SER A 488 13.10 27.19 -1.97
CA SER A 488 12.33 25.97 -1.67
C SER A 488 11.28 26.12 -0.55
N TRP A 489 11.43 27.08 0.37
CA TRP A 489 10.50 27.30 1.49
C TRP A 489 9.48 28.42 1.23
N TYR A 490 9.86 29.42 0.44
CA TYR A 490 9.04 30.56 0.03
C TYR A 490 8.77 30.47 -1.47
N PHE A 491 8.09 29.40 -1.87
CA PHE A 491 7.81 29.02 -3.25
C PHE A 491 6.54 29.70 -3.78
N PHE A 492 6.71 30.93 -4.28
CA PHE A 492 5.66 31.80 -4.81
C PHE A 492 5.99 32.20 -6.24
N GLN A 493 5.24 31.68 -7.21
CA GLN A 493 5.46 31.93 -8.65
C GLN A 493 4.16 32.06 -9.44
N THR A 494 3.08 31.40 -9.00
CA THR A 494 1.81 31.41 -9.73
C THR A 494 1.21 32.81 -9.68
N PRO A 495 0.85 33.43 -10.81
CA PRO A 495 0.21 34.75 -10.81
C PRO A 495 -1.03 34.82 -9.92
N GLN A 496 -1.19 35.91 -9.19
CA GLN A 496 -2.38 36.18 -8.38
C GLN A 496 -3.66 36.12 -9.24
N SER A 497 -3.57 36.62 -10.47
CA SER A 497 -4.64 36.69 -11.46
C SER A 497 -5.18 35.32 -11.88
N PHE A 498 -4.41 34.23 -11.70
CA PHE A 498 -4.80 32.88 -12.09
C PHE A 498 -5.96 32.33 -11.26
N TYR A 499 -6.01 32.68 -9.98
CA TYR A 499 -7.06 32.23 -9.05
C TYR A 499 -8.13 33.30 -8.82
N SER A 500 -9.39 32.88 -8.62
CA SER A 500 -10.48 33.71 -8.12
C SER A 500 -10.73 33.53 -6.61
N GLY A 501 -10.33 32.39 -6.05
CA GLY A 501 -10.62 32.02 -4.66
C GLY A 501 -9.49 32.33 -3.66
N LYS A 502 -9.82 32.19 -2.37
CA LYS A 502 -8.87 32.27 -1.26
C LYS A 502 -8.18 30.92 -1.02
N GLU A 503 -6.98 30.93 -0.44
CA GLU A 503 -6.41 29.70 0.11
C GLU A 503 -7.25 29.22 1.31
N LYS A 504 -7.56 27.92 1.36
CA LYS A 504 -8.38 27.32 2.44
C LYS A 504 -7.67 27.23 3.80
N LYS A 505 -6.45 27.76 3.97
CA LYS A 505 -5.71 27.85 5.23
C LYS A 505 -5.18 29.28 5.43
N LYS A 506 -5.23 29.80 6.67
CA LYS A 506 -4.42 30.95 7.11
C LYS A 506 -2.95 30.51 7.18
N GLY A 507 -2.19 30.72 6.11
CA GLY A 507 -0.72 30.75 6.11
C GLY A 507 -0.23 32.19 5.93
N LYS A 508 1.10 32.39 5.78
CA LYS A 508 1.69 33.72 5.50
C LYS A 508 1.11 34.40 4.25
N ALA A 509 0.47 33.65 3.36
CA ALA A 509 -0.39 34.19 2.32
C ALA A 509 -1.74 34.61 2.94
N GLY A 510 -1.86 35.90 3.27
CA GLY A 510 -3.14 36.53 3.57
C GLY A 510 -4.10 36.47 2.36
N ASN A 511 -5.29 37.05 2.53
CA ASN A 511 -6.35 37.02 1.52
C ASN A 511 -5.95 37.63 0.15
N GLY A 512 -4.92 38.50 0.09
CA GLY A 512 -4.31 39.06 -1.13
C GLY A 512 -2.98 38.37 -1.46
N GLY A 513 -2.57 38.35 -2.73
CA GLY A 513 -1.30 37.75 -3.15
C GLY A 513 -0.09 38.28 -2.37
N ILE A 514 1.01 37.56 -2.44
CA ILE A 514 2.29 37.98 -1.85
C ILE A 514 3.11 38.72 -2.90
N GLY A 515 3.74 39.82 -2.51
CA GLY A 515 4.68 40.55 -3.37
C GLY A 515 6.02 39.83 -3.45
N VAL A 516 6.49 39.60 -4.67
CA VAL A 516 7.79 39.01 -4.99
C VAL A 516 8.46 39.87 -6.05
N LEU A 517 9.74 40.20 -5.86
CA LEU A 517 10.54 40.90 -6.85
C LEU A 517 10.91 39.93 -7.98
N ASP A 518 10.66 40.35 -9.22
CA ASP A 518 11.17 39.66 -10.40
C ASP A 518 12.65 39.96 -10.65
N GLY A 519 13.22 39.40 -11.72
CA GLY A 519 14.61 39.62 -12.10
C GLY A 519 14.97 41.09 -12.40
N ASN A 520 13.97 41.94 -12.66
CA ASN A 520 14.16 43.38 -12.91
C ASN A 520 13.93 44.22 -11.63
N GLY A 521 13.58 43.59 -10.51
CA GLY A 521 13.27 44.27 -9.25
C GLY A 521 11.85 44.84 -9.17
N GLU A 522 10.96 44.49 -10.09
CA GLU A 522 9.56 44.92 -10.05
C GLU A 522 8.74 44.01 -9.12
N VAL A 523 7.81 44.60 -8.36
CA VAL A 523 6.92 43.84 -7.47
C VAL A 523 5.85 43.13 -8.28
N ARG A 524 5.81 41.79 -8.18
CA ARG A 524 4.81 40.92 -8.77
C ARG A 524 3.96 40.27 -7.70
N TYR A 525 2.64 40.27 -7.91
CA TYR A 525 1.71 39.62 -7.00
C TYR A 525 1.51 38.16 -7.39
N THR A 526 1.92 37.27 -6.50
CA THR A 526 1.89 35.84 -6.72
C THR A 526 1.14 35.11 -5.61
N ARG A 527 0.74 33.88 -5.91
CA ARG A 527 0.26 32.88 -4.97
C ARG A 527 1.32 31.81 -4.80
N SER A 528 1.17 31.08 -3.71
CA SER A 528 2.01 29.92 -3.42
C SER A 528 1.84 28.91 -4.57
N THR A 529 2.91 28.19 -4.93
CA THR A 529 2.92 27.27 -6.09
C THR A 529 3.02 25.80 -5.67
N GLY A 530 3.41 25.54 -4.43
CA GLY A 530 3.61 24.21 -3.87
C GLY A 530 2.37 23.32 -3.83
N ILE A 531 2.63 22.06 -3.54
CA ILE A 531 1.65 20.96 -3.51
C ILE A 531 0.63 21.19 -2.39
N ARG A 532 -0.64 20.90 -2.68
CA ARG A 532 -1.75 21.05 -1.75
C ARG A 532 -2.85 20.05 -2.05
N VAL A 533 -3.82 19.85 -1.15
CA VAL A 533 -4.92 18.92 -1.42
C VAL A 533 -5.87 19.48 -2.49
N PHE A 534 -6.19 20.76 -2.39
CA PHE A 534 -7.06 21.47 -3.33
C PHE A 534 -6.40 22.74 -3.82
N LEU A 535 -6.43 22.96 -5.13
CA LEU A 535 -6.10 24.25 -5.70
C LEU A 535 -7.13 25.30 -5.22
N PRO A 536 -6.71 26.56 -5.00
CA PRO A 536 -7.68 27.65 -4.85
C PRO A 536 -8.61 27.68 -6.06
N GLU A 537 -9.79 28.27 -5.88
CA GLU A 537 -10.76 28.36 -6.97
C GLU A 537 -10.14 29.04 -8.19
N ILE A 538 -10.23 28.37 -9.34
CA ILE A 538 -9.76 28.86 -10.63
C ILE A 538 -10.97 29.45 -11.36
N ARG A 539 -10.86 30.70 -11.80
CA ARG A 539 -11.95 31.45 -12.42
C ARG A 539 -12.53 30.68 -13.61
N GLY A 540 -13.83 30.40 -13.56
CA GLY A 540 -14.58 29.72 -14.62
C GLY A 540 -14.38 28.19 -14.69
N ILE A 541 -13.72 27.59 -13.70
CA ILE A 541 -13.49 26.12 -13.62
C ILE A 541 -13.92 25.60 -12.24
N GLY A 542 -13.56 26.32 -11.18
CA GLY A 542 -13.86 25.93 -9.79
C GLY A 542 -12.64 25.38 -9.05
N ILE A 543 -12.89 24.51 -8.07
CA ILE A 543 -11.85 23.96 -7.19
C ILE A 543 -11.44 22.59 -7.72
N ILE A 544 -10.15 22.43 -8.00
CA ILE A 544 -9.57 21.16 -8.47
C ILE A 544 -8.83 20.48 -7.31
N ARG A 545 -9.07 19.18 -7.13
CA ARG A 545 -8.32 18.34 -6.20
C ARG A 545 -7.04 17.84 -6.86
N GLN A 546 -5.93 18.00 -6.16
CA GLN A 546 -4.61 17.55 -6.60
C GLN A 546 -4.18 16.23 -5.92
N ARG A 547 -4.55 16.02 -4.65
CA ARG A 547 -4.16 14.85 -3.85
C ARG A 547 -5.33 13.93 -3.54
N TYR A 548 -5.13 12.64 -3.79
CA TYR A 548 -6.11 11.58 -3.63
C TYR A 548 -5.52 10.50 -2.69
N PRO A 549 -5.81 10.57 -1.38
CA PRO A 549 -5.35 9.55 -0.44
C PRO A 549 -6.00 8.21 -0.76
N ILE A 550 -5.20 7.17 -1.00
CA ILE A 550 -5.65 5.83 -1.39
C ILE A 550 -5.19 4.73 -0.42
N MET A 551 -4.59 5.12 0.70
CA MET A 551 -4.10 4.18 1.69
C MET A 551 -5.20 3.27 2.23
N PRO A 552 -4.92 1.97 2.39
CA PRO A 552 -5.81 1.06 3.09
C PRO A 552 -5.83 1.35 4.59
N LEU A 553 -6.88 0.89 5.27
CA LEU A 553 -6.97 0.94 6.73
C LEU A 553 -6.70 -0.45 7.32
N TYR A 554 -6.04 -0.50 8.47
CA TYR A 554 -5.78 -1.75 9.17
C TYR A 554 -7.06 -2.56 9.46
N SER A 555 -8.13 -1.84 9.86
CA SER A 555 -9.43 -2.44 10.16
C SER A 555 -10.14 -3.06 8.95
N GLU A 556 -9.75 -2.75 7.71
CA GLU A 556 -10.40 -3.35 6.52
C GLU A 556 -10.19 -4.87 6.43
N GLY A 557 -9.12 -5.39 7.02
CA GLY A 557 -8.89 -6.83 7.16
C GLY A 557 -9.75 -7.50 8.22
N ASN A 558 -10.29 -6.73 9.18
CA ASN A 558 -10.99 -7.25 10.35
C ASN A 558 -12.42 -7.72 10.01
N THR A 559 -12.83 -8.87 10.56
CA THR A 559 -14.17 -9.44 10.33
C THR A 559 -15.30 -8.53 10.79
N ALA A 560 -15.20 -7.90 11.97
CA ALA A 560 -16.23 -6.99 12.46
C ALA A 560 -16.40 -5.76 11.56
N TYR A 561 -15.30 -5.23 11.02
CA TYR A 561 -15.36 -4.13 10.07
C TYR A 561 -16.05 -4.54 8.75
N LYS A 562 -15.76 -5.74 8.24
CA LYS A 562 -16.41 -6.30 7.05
C LYS A 562 -17.93 -6.46 7.24
N GLU A 563 -18.37 -6.92 8.41
CA GLU A 563 -19.80 -7.02 8.75
C GLU A 563 -20.46 -5.63 8.86
N ILE A 564 -19.79 -4.66 9.49
CA ILE A 564 -20.29 -3.29 9.61
C ILE A 564 -20.40 -2.61 8.24
N GLU A 565 -19.41 -2.76 7.36
CA GLU A 565 -19.44 -2.22 6.00
C GLU A 565 -20.54 -2.89 5.18
N SER A 566 -20.75 -4.20 5.33
CA SER A 566 -21.85 -4.92 4.68
C SER A 566 -23.22 -4.44 5.17
N LEU A 567 -23.37 -4.23 6.48
CA LEU A 567 -24.58 -3.68 7.07
C LEU A 567 -24.84 -2.24 6.61
N LYS A 568 -23.79 -1.40 6.51
CA LYS A 568 -23.87 -0.05 5.97
C LYS A 568 -24.46 -0.07 4.56
N ASP A 569 -23.96 -0.91 3.68
CA ASP A 569 -24.45 -1.02 2.30
C ASP A 569 -25.93 -1.48 2.26
N ILE A 570 -26.30 -2.45 3.10
CA ILE A 570 -27.70 -2.91 3.22
C ILE A 570 -28.63 -1.78 3.70
N VAL A 571 -28.19 -0.95 4.65
CA VAL A 571 -29.00 0.13 5.20
C VAL A 571 -29.09 1.32 4.24
N LEU A 572 -27.96 1.76 3.69
CA LEU A 572 -27.89 2.96 2.83
C LEU A 572 -28.36 2.69 1.40
N GLU A 573 -28.21 1.46 0.90
CA GLU A 573 -28.68 1.03 -0.43
C GLU A 573 -29.79 -0.05 -0.32
N ASN A 574 -30.68 0.07 0.68
CA ASN A 574 -31.71 -0.93 0.99
C ASN A 574 -32.50 -1.45 -0.23
N ASN A 575 -32.89 -0.56 -1.15
CA ASN A 575 -33.61 -0.87 -2.38
C ASN A 575 -32.85 -1.83 -3.30
N LYS A 576 -31.51 -1.80 -3.28
CA LYS A 576 -30.65 -2.70 -4.06
C LYS A 576 -30.50 -4.06 -3.39
N TYR A 577 -30.52 -4.11 -2.06
CA TYR A 577 -30.26 -5.32 -1.26
C TYR A 577 -31.51 -5.93 -0.62
N LEU A 578 -32.72 -5.57 -1.07
CA LEU A 578 -34.00 -6.08 -0.51
C LEU A 578 -34.06 -7.60 -0.30
N LYS A 579 -33.41 -8.39 -1.16
CA LYS A 579 -33.36 -9.85 -1.05
C LYS A 579 -32.59 -10.38 0.17
N MET A 580 -31.79 -9.53 0.83
CA MET A 580 -31.01 -9.89 2.02
C MET A 580 -31.82 -9.73 3.32
N PHE A 581 -32.98 -9.07 3.28
CA PHE A 581 -33.85 -8.89 4.44
C PHE A 581 -34.73 -10.13 4.65
N HIS A 582 -34.79 -10.64 5.88
CA HIS A 582 -35.74 -11.70 6.25
C HIS A 582 -37.19 -11.23 6.14
N ASN A 583 -37.47 -10.03 6.69
CA ASN A 583 -38.75 -9.35 6.58
C ASN A 583 -38.50 -8.00 5.92
N VAL A 584 -39.19 -7.73 4.82
CA VAL A 584 -39.09 -6.44 4.13
C VAL A 584 -39.74 -5.37 5.02
N PRO A 585 -39.11 -4.21 5.26
CA PRO A 585 -39.73 -3.13 6.04
C PRO A 585 -41.10 -2.74 5.48
N GLU A 586 -42.10 -2.63 6.35
CA GLU A 586 -43.48 -2.29 6.01
C GLU A 586 -43.60 -0.80 5.66
N ASP A 587 -43.50 -0.48 4.37
CA ASP A 587 -43.79 0.85 3.81
C ASP A 587 -44.58 0.66 2.50
N GLU A 588 -45.76 1.30 2.38
CA GLU A 588 -46.64 1.21 1.20
C GLU A 588 -45.93 1.60 -0.11
N SER A 589 -44.91 2.46 -0.04
CA SER A 589 -44.09 2.85 -1.19
C SER A 589 -43.12 1.73 -1.64
N ILE A 590 -42.65 0.91 -0.69
CA ILE A 590 -41.80 -0.27 -0.92
C ILE A 590 -42.61 -1.39 -1.55
N GLU A 591 -43.92 -1.50 -1.31
CA GLU A 591 -44.76 -2.53 -1.91
C GLU A 591 -45.06 -2.28 -3.41
N LYS A 592 -45.17 -1.02 -3.84
CA LYS A 592 -45.21 -0.64 -5.26
C LYS A 592 -43.86 -0.86 -5.95
N LEU A 593 -42.75 -0.57 -5.26
CA LEU A 593 -41.40 -0.89 -5.73
C LEU A 593 -41.19 -2.41 -5.80
N ARG A 594 -41.69 -3.19 -4.83
CA ARG A 594 -41.64 -4.67 -4.77
C ARG A 594 -42.15 -5.29 -6.07
N LYS A 595 -43.31 -4.88 -6.59
CA LYS A 595 -43.84 -5.42 -7.86
C LYS A 595 -43.03 -5.02 -9.11
N LYS A 596 -42.46 -3.81 -9.14
CA LYS A 596 -41.64 -3.31 -10.26
C LYS A 596 -40.19 -3.82 -10.20
N GLN A 597 -39.71 -4.14 -8.99
CA GLN A 597 -38.31 -4.37 -8.67
C GLN A 597 -38.01 -5.82 -8.25
N ILE A 598 -39.00 -6.70 -8.02
CA ILE A 598 -38.81 -8.17 -8.10
C ILE A 598 -38.23 -8.55 -9.50
N LYS A 599 -38.50 -7.75 -10.54
CA LYS A 599 -37.83 -7.86 -11.86
C LYS A 599 -36.40 -7.28 -11.93
N LEU A 600 -36.02 -6.40 -11.00
CA LEU A 600 -34.75 -5.66 -10.94
C LEU A 600 -33.85 -6.02 -9.74
N SER A 601 -34.31 -6.92 -8.86
CA SER A 601 -33.52 -7.43 -7.74
C SER A 601 -32.18 -7.92 -8.27
N VAL A 602 -31.10 -7.65 -7.52
CA VAL A 602 -29.77 -8.12 -7.84
C VAL A 602 -29.84 -9.61 -8.17
N LYS A 603 -29.81 -9.96 -9.47
CA LYS A 603 -29.78 -11.36 -9.91
C LYS A 603 -28.65 -12.05 -9.15
N SER A 604 -28.89 -13.24 -8.64
CA SER A 604 -27.85 -14.06 -8.03
C SER A 604 -26.71 -14.22 -9.03
N GLY A 605 -25.48 -14.33 -8.52
CA GLY A 605 -24.44 -14.94 -9.33
C GLY A 605 -24.80 -16.40 -9.59
N ILE A 606 -24.06 -17.05 -10.46
CA ILE A 606 -24.17 -18.51 -10.63
C ILE A 606 -22.81 -19.12 -10.32
N THR A 607 -22.81 -20.27 -9.66
CA THR A 607 -21.63 -21.11 -9.52
C THR A 607 -21.70 -22.19 -10.59
N LEU A 608 -20.73 -22.19 -11.48
CA LEU A 608 -20.56 -23.24 -12.47
C LEU A 608 -19.58 -24.29 -11.93
N VAL A 609 -19.83 -25.56 -12.24
CA VAL A 609 -18.97 -26.69 -11.88
C VAL A 609 -18.34 -27.25 -13.15
N MET A 610 -17.03 -27.48 -13.10
CA MET A 610 -16.30 -28.21 -14.13
C MET A 610 -16.50 -29.71 -13.93
N SER A 611 -16.70 -30.46 -15.02
CA SER A 611 -16.81 -31.93 -14.96
C SER A 611 -15.62 -32.57 -14.25
N MET A 612 -15.76 -33.70 -13.55
CA MET A 612 -14.63 -34.44 -12.96
C MET A 612 -13.41 -34.57 -13.90
N ALA A 613 -12.21 -34.33 -13.37
CA ALA A 613 -10.95 -34.57 -14.08
C ALA A 613 -10.80 -36.06 -14.42
N THR A 614 -10.30 -36.37 -15.62
CA THR A 614 -10.18 -37.76 -16.11
C THR A 614 -8.74 -38.24 -16.21
N LYS A 615 -7.76 -37.39 -15.89
CA LYS A 615 -6.33 -37.76 -15.89
C LYS A 615 -5.90 -38.21 -14.49
N SER A 616 -5.02 -39.20 -14.45
CA SER A 616 -4.57 -39.88 -13.23
C SER A 616 -3.74 -39.00 -12.29
N ASP A 617 -3.13 -37.95 -12.82
CA ASP A 617 -2.41 -36.93 -12.05
C ASP A 617 -3.18 -35.62 -12.23
N PRO A 618 -3.73 -34.97 -11.17
CA PRO A 618 -3.50 -35.19 -9.74
C PRO A 618 -4.52 -36.14 -9.09
N GLY A 619 -5.25 -36.91 -9.90
CA GLY A 619 -6.37 -37.74 -9.47
C GLY A 619 -7.74 -37.07 -9.72
N PRO A 620 -8.86 -37.75 -9.42
CA PRO A 620 -10.20 -37.22 -9.61
C PRO A 620 -10.45 -35.99 -8.73
N HIS A 621 -10.83 -34.87 -9.34
CA HIS A 621 -11.21 -33.63 -8.65
C HIS A 621 -12.09 -32.76 -9.57
N THR A 622 -12.64 -31.66 -9.04
CA THR A 622 -13.50 -30.73 -9.78
C THR A 622 -13.14 -29.29 -9.44
N HIS A 623 -13.56 -28.33 -10.24
CA HIS A 623 -13.42 -26.91 -9.88
C HIS A 623 -14.72 -26.15 -10.03
N TYR A 624 -14.84 -25.10 -9.23
CA TYR A 624 -15.96 -24.17 -9.22
C TYR A 624 -15.57 -22.87 -9.92
N ILE A 625 -16.54 -22.24 -10.57
CA ILE A 625 -16.38 -20.93 -11.21
C ILE A 625 -17.56 -20.07 -10.77
N ASP A 626 -17.30 -19.10 -9.91
CA ASP A 626 -18.31 -18.14 -9.46
C ASP A 626 -18.40 -16.97 -10.43
N LEU A 627 -19.56 -16.84 -11.07
CA LEU A 627 -19.87 -15.74 -11.97
C LEU A 627 -20.79 -14.74 -11.27
N SER A 628 -20.36 -13.49 -11.24
CA SER A 628 -21.24 -12.38 -10.85
C SER A 628 -22.44 -12.25 -11.80
N ALA A 629 -23.52 -11.63 -11.33
CA ALA A 629 -24.69 -11.33 -12.15
C ALA A 629 -24.35 -10.54 -13.43
N GLU A 630 -23.36 -9.65 -13.33
CA GLU A 630 -22.85 -8.87 -14.46
C GLU A 630 -22.05 -9.74 -15.43
N ASN A 631 -21.23 -10.68 -14.93
CA ASN A 631 -20.55 -11.66 -15.77
C ASN A 631 -21.56 -12.50 -16.55
N VAL A 632 -22.64 -12.95 -15.88
CA VAL A 632 -23.74 -13.65 -16.52
C VAL A 632 -24.41 -12.79 -17.59
N LYS A 633 -24.72 -11.52 -17.29
CA LYS A 633 -25.31 -10.58 -18.26
C LYS A 633 -24.38 -10.35 -19.46
N ALA A 634 -23.08 -10.18 -19.23
CA ALA A 634 -22.09 -10.00 -20.28
C ALA A 634 -22.00 -11.23 -21.18
N LEU A 635 -21.94 -12.43 -20.59
CA LEU A 635 -21.95 -13.70 -21.32
C LEU A 635 -23.23 -13.86 -22.16
N LYS A 636 -24.40 -13.58 -21.58
CA LYS A 636 -25.70 -13.60 -22.27
C LYS A 636 -25.79 -12.55 -23.39
N SER A 637 -25.01 -11.47 -23.31
CA SER A 637 -24.86 -10.46 -24.37
C SER A 637 -23.76 -10.79 -25.38
N ASN A 638 -23.42 -12.09 -25.52
CA ASN A 638 -22.41 -12.62 -26.43
C ASN A 638 -20.97 -12.12 -26.19
N LYS A 639 -20.67 -11.55 -25.01
CA LYS A 639 -19.28 -11.29 -24.60
C LYS A 639 -18.62 -12.59 -24.15
N LYS A 640 -17.30 -12.66 -24.30
CA LYS A 640 -16.47 -13.79 -23.85
C LYS A 640 -15.79 -13.39 -22.56
N LEU A 641 -15.78 -14.28 -21.57
CA LEU A 641 -15.18 -13.99 -20.26
C LEU A 641 -14.00 -14.92 -20.03
N ASN A 642 -12.88 -14.37 -19.57
CA ASN A 642 -11.80 -15.18 -19.00
C ASN A 642 -11.97 -15.12 -17.49
N VAL A 643 -12.07 -16.28 -16.87
CA VAL A 643 -12.27 -16.44 -15.43
C VAL A 643 -11.29 -17.47 -14.90
N ARG A 644 -11.09 -17.45 -13.60
CA ARG A 644 -10.29 -18.43 -12.89
C ARG A 644 -11.22 -19.40 -12.17
N SER A 645 -10.91 -20.68 -12.22
CA SER A 645 -11.60 -21.65 -11.37
C SER A 645 -11.10 -21.57 -9.92
N SER A 646 -11.81 -22.24 -9.01
CA SER A 646 -11.31 -22.52 -7.66
C SER A 646 -10.01 -23.31 -7.72
N GLU A 647 -9.18 -23.19 -6.68
CA GLU A 647 -8.05 -24.11 -6.50
C GLU A 647 -8.59 -25.42 -5.93
N ASP A 648 -8.27 -26.54 -6.58
CA ASP A 648 -8.52 -27.89 -6.06
C ASP A 648 -7.36 -28.79 -6.51
N SER A 649 -7.02 -29.80 -5.72
CA SER A 649 -5.83 -30.64 -5.94
C SER A 649 -4.57 -29.81 -6.27
N GLY A 650 -4.45 -28.65 -5.62
CA GLY A 650 -3.34 -27.70 -5.71
C GLY A 650 -3.14 -27.01 -7.07
N HIS A 651 -4.16 -26.91 -7.92
CA HIS A 651 -4.09 -26.10 -9.13
C HIS A 651 -5.44 -25.47 -9.47
N PHE A 652 -5.44 -24.59 -10.47
CA PHE A 652 -6.63 -23.93 -11.00
C PHE A 652 -6.55 -23.83 -12.53
N HIS A 653 -7.68 -23.50 -13.17
CA HIS A 653 -7.77 -23.26 -14.60
C HIS A 653 -8.08 -21.80 -14.94
N ARG A 654 -7.40 -21.28 -15.97
CA ARG A 654 -7.81 -20.06 -16.67
C ARG A 654 -8.78 -20.44 -17.78
N VAL A 655 -10.07 -20.28 -17.51
CA VAL A 655 -11.17 -20.73 -18.36
C VAL A 655 -11.74 -19.57 -19.18
N LYS A 656 -11.88 -19.76 -20.50
CA LYS A 656 -12.61 -18.83 -21.37
C LYS A 656 -14.03 -19.35 -21.59
N ILE A 657 -15.01 -18.67 -21.02
CA ILE A 657 -16.43 -19.04 -21.05
C ILE A 657 -17.18 -18.28 -22.16
N ILE A 658 -18.13 -18.96 -22.78
CA ILE A 658 -19.13 -18.41 -23.69
C ILE A 658 -20.53 -18.89 -23.31
N TYR A 659 -21.55 -18.13 -23.70
CA TYR A 659 -22.96 -18.51 -23.54
C TYR A 659 -23.54 -18.96 -24.89
N ARG A 660 -24.28 -20.07 -24.89
CA ARG A 660 -24.95 -20.67 -26.05
C ARG A 660 -26.38 -21.05 -25.65
N PRO A 661 -27.39 -20.20 -25.91
CA PRO A 661 -28.73 -20.40 -25.38
C PRO A 661 -29.45 -21.66 -25.88
N HIS A 662 -29.01 -22.23 -27.01
CA HIS A 662 -29.66 -23.41 -27.62
C HIS A 662 -29.14 -24.75 -27.09
N LEU A 663 -28.22 -24.77 -26.12
CA LEU A 663 -27.71 -25.99 -25.51
C LEU A 663 -28.38 -26.22 -24.16
N ASN A 664 -28.64 -27.49 -23.80
CA ASN A 664 -29.15 -27.87 -22.47
C ASN A 664 -28.27 -27.28 -21.35
N ASN A 665 -26.95 -27.26 -21.57
CA ASN A 665 -25.99 -26.57 -20.73
C ASN A 665 -25.43 -25.34 -21.47
N PRO A 666 -26.00 -24.14 -21.25
CA PRO A 666 -25.73 -23.00 -22.10
C PRO A 666 -24.36 -22.36 -21.82
N PHE A 667 -23.73 -22.64 -20.67
CA PHE A 667 -22.37 -22.17 -20.36
C PHE A 667 -21.34 -23.19 -20.84
N VAL A 668 -20.46 -22.76 -21.75
CA VAL A 668 -19.48 -23.64 -22.38
C VAL A 668 -18.07 -23.09 -22.24
N MET A 669 -17.14 -23.95 -21.86
CA MET A 669 -15.71 -23.67 -21.89
C MET A 669 -15.17 -23.73 -23.33
N LYS A 670 -14.73 -22.59 -23.84
CA LYS A 670 -14.11 -22.46 -25.16
C LYS A 670 -12.61 -22.78 -25.14
N ARG A 671 -11.91 -22.36 -24.08
CA ARG A 671 -10.49 -22.64 -23.85
C ARG A 671 -10.22 -22.83 -22.36
N CYS A 672 -9.22 -23.64 -22.06
CA CYS A 672 -8.69 -23.91 -20.74
C CYS A 672 -7.18 -23.75 -20.81
N ASP A 673 -6.59 -22.87 -19.99
CA ASP A 673 -5.15 -22.62 -19.94
C ASP A 673 -4.55 -22.32 -21.33
N ASN A 674 -5.25 -21.49 -22.09
CA ASN A 674 -4.98 -21.14 -23.49
C ASN A 674 -5.05 -22.29 -24.52
N LYS A 675 -5.34 -23.53 -24.09
CA LYS A 675 -5.55 -24.71 -24.94
C LYS A 675 -7.05 -24.97 -25.17
N ARG A 676 -7.37 -25.89 -26.10
CA ARG A 676 -8.75 -26.28 -26.45
C ARG A 676 -9.39 -27.26 -25.45
N LYS A 677 -8.58 -27.97 -24.66
CA LYS A 677 -8.97 -28.93 -23.63
C LYS A 677 -8.15 -28.61 -22.37
N CYS A 678 -8.70 -28.84 -21.18
CA CYS A 678 -7.91 -28.80 -19.95
C CYS A 678 -6.90 -29.95 -19.96
N TRP A 679 -5.78 -29.76 -19.27
CA TRP A 679 -4.66 -30.70 -19.35
C TRP A 679 -4.90 -31.93 -18.46
N ASP A 680 -5.65 -31.77 -17.37
CA ASP A 680 -6.27 -32.74 -16.42
C ASP A 680 -7.47 -33.52 -17.01
N GLY A 681 -7.94 -33.13 -18.20
CA GLY A 681 -9.04 -33.80 -18.89
C GLY A 681 -10.46 -33.32 -18.56
N HIS A 682 -10.67 -32.18 -17.90
CA HIS A 682 -12.03 -31.62 -17.77
C HIS A 682 -12.70 -31.45 -19.15
N LYS A 683 -13.96 -31.89 -19.25
CA LYS A 683 -14.83 -31.70 -20.42
C LYS A 683 -15.17 -30.22 -20.59
N LYS A 684 -15.62 -29.84 -21.78
CA LYS A 684 -15.97 -28.44 -22.11
C LYS A 684 -17.28 -27.95 -21.50
N LEU A 685 -18.06 -28.83 -20.92
CA LEU A 685 -19.36 -28.53 -20.35
C LEU A 685 -19.18 -27.99 -18.94
N LEU A 686 -19.91 -26.92 -18.64
CA LEU A 686 -20.00 -26.34 -17.30
C LEU A 686 -21.44 -26.49 -16.84
N LEU A 687 -21.65 -27.12 -15.69
CA LEU A 687 -22.96 -27.32 -15.10
C LEU A 687 -23.24 -26.20 -14.11
N GLU A 688 -24.47 -25.69 -14.04
CA GLU A 688 -24.86 -24.86 -12.91
C GLU A 688 -24.97 -25.76 -11.67
N LYS A 689 -24.37 -25.38 -10.54
CA LYS A 689 -24.30 -26.21 -9.34
C LYS A 689 -25.67 -26.69 -8.85
N GLU A 690 -26.70 -25.85 -8.98
CA GLU A 690 -28.08 -26.20 -8.62
C GLU A 690 -28.65 -27.32 -9.52
N ALA A 691 -28.31 -27.34 -10.81
CA ALA A 691 -28.71 -28.40 -11.74
C ALA A 691 -27.96 -29.71 -11.46
N GLN A 692 -26.68 -29.63 -11.09
CA GLN A 692 -25.89 -30.81 -10.71
C GLN A 692 -26.41 -31.48 -9.44
N ILE A 693 -26.77 -30.70 -8.40
CA ILE A 693 -27.36 -31.24 -7.17
C ILE A 693 -28.68 -31.97 -7.47
N GLN A 694 -29.42 -31.51 -8.47
CA GLN A 694 -30.68 -32.14 -8.86
C GLN A 694 -30.45 -33.43 -9.66
N GLU A 695 -29.49 -33.45 -10.59
CA GLU A 695 -29.04 -34.67 -11.29
C GLU A 695 -28.47 -35.73 -10.32
N GLU A 696 -27.69 -35.31 -9.31
CA GLU A 696 -27.15 -36.21 -8.28
C GLU A 696 -28.26 -36.81 -7.39
N LYS A 697 -29.26 -36.00 -7.01
CA LYS A 697 -30.43 -36.48 -6.27
C LYS A 697 -31.34 -37.39 -7.07
N GLU A 698 -31.43 -37.19 -8.39
CA GLU A 698 -32.17 -38.06 -9.30
C GLU A 698 -31.43 -39.39 -9.52
N ALA A 699 -30.10 -39.36 -9.66
CA ALA A 699 -29.26 -40.56 -9.74
C ALA A 699 -29.22 -41.38 -8.43
N GLU A 700 -29.25 -40.73 -7.27
CA GLU A 700 -29.39 -41.42 -5.97
C GLU A 700 -30.77 -42.08 -5.81
N LYS A 701 -31.83 -41.50 -6.39
CA LYS A 701 -33.16 -42.12 -6.42
C LYS A 701 -33.22 -43.32 -7.35
N GLU A 702 -32.60 -43.26 -8.52
CA GLU A 702 -32.52 -44.40 -9.44
C GLU A 702 -31.69 -45.56 -8.86
N ASN A 703 -30.62 -45.27 -8.09
CA ASN A 703 -29.84 -46.31 -7.41
C ASN A 703 -30.55 -46.93 -6.18
N HIS A 704 -31.55 -46.27 -5.60
CA HIS A 704 -32.36 -46.82 -4.50
C HIS A 704 -33.59 -47.62 -4.98
N GLU A 705 -33.96 -47.56 -6.27
CA GLU A 705 -35.05 -48.38 -6.83
C GLU A 705 -34.59 -49.80 -7.25
N ASP A 706 -33.28 -50.07 -7.27
CA ASP A 706 -32.71 -51.39 -7.62
C ASP A 706 -32.42 -52.30 -6.40
N GLU A 707 -32.59 -51.82 -5.17
CA GLU A 707 -32.60 -52.67 -3.96
C GLU A 707 -34.04 -53.02 -3.56
N ARG A 708 -34.68 -53.91 -4.35
CA ARG A 708 -35.85 -54.66 -3.84
C ARG A 708 -35.38 -55.64 -2.77
N PRO A 709 -36.00 -55.67 -1.57
CA PRO A 709 -35.74 -56.75 -0.62
C PRO A 709 -36.24 -58.07 -1.21
N GLU A 710 -35.36 -59.06 -1.30
CA GLU A 710 -35.77 -60.45 -1.46
C GLU A 710 -36.71 -60.79 -0.30
N SER A 711 -37.93 -61.20 -0.65
CA SER A 711 -38.94 -61.70 0.27
C SER A 711 -38.45 -62.99 0.92
N TYR A 712 -38.18 -62.96 2.22
CA TYR A 712 -38.12 -64.17 3.03
C TYR A 712 -39.54 -64.68 3.29
N ASN A 713 -39.84 -65.86 2.74
CA ASN A 713 -40.92 -66.74 3.19
C ASN A 713 -40.28 -67.88 3.98
N GLU A 714 -40.82 -68.11 5.18
CA GLU A 714 -40.61 -69.20 6.16
C GLU A 714 -39.25 -69.32 6.86
#